data_AF-Q5JNU5-F1
#
_entry.id   AF-Q5JNU5-F1
#
_cell.length_a   1.000
_cell.length_b   1.000
_cell.length_c   1.000
_cell.angle_alpha   90.00
_cell.angle_beta   90.00
_cell.angle_gamma   90.00
#
_symmetry.space_group_name_H-M   'P 1'
#
loop_
_entity.id
_entity.type
_entity.pdbx_description
1 polymer ?
#
loop_
_entity_poly.entity_id
_entity_poly.type
_entity_poly.pdbx_seq_one_letter_code
_entity_poly.pdbx_strand_id
1 'polypeptide(L)'
;MASGAEVRVVAAIRVPLLRRSPPHLEQIPLSLFDVWFLPQPPIQRLFLYDDDGGGGGADDYFPSLVESLRSSLADAVAVFFPLAGKLTYVPSTGDVVVDCSPSAVGDGVAFLEAESDGDARALSAAKRHDVPAFLRLVPSLEAPELPAPVLAVQVTRFVGGGDRGGVAVGVAVHHAVADGLSFWRFMDVWSAAARGRPSPPAPVFDRSAIVHPMAADVARRILRKVTPELPLVISIFVSPHRELVEANVATPRHDHAPSAVADGVAFLEVEVDGGTPARTPTERLDVPAFLRLVPSLEVPELPAPVLAVQATRFVGGGGGGGVAVGVAVHHAVADGQSFWRFMDAWSAAARGRPSPPAPAFDRSAIVHPMAADMARRILRKKAPELPLIPTANLLRRTWERHVVTTLELDSHRIGHIKNRIAELDEATTASPGTERRPRRLPSTFVAVAALVWSSVVRARASRQPDDGARAHLVFPADCRRRLDPPVDAAYFGNCVRCCVAGAAAGDLADAHRGVLHAREAIREAIDGFLEHPMVEAFDAWIDAVAALVRQPGFVAVTASPRFQVYEVDLGWGAPSRVEFASESLPNGMVAMTAGRKEASVQVMATLRPEHMEAFRSQLLYCLFAYNFLTSMMFAISWSNVFNQWRHIYGFGSASLLPELDAAPGVGRARSVARGRRLGDAVAEVGRVDGRVQPTAAVGEEDEGRARVSVGVGTGAAVVRLGPGEDDGLPGERGDGDG
;
A
#
# COMPACT_ATOMS: atom_id res chain seq x y z
N MET A 1 -4.61 -6.59 22.77
CA MET A 1 -5.84 -5.79 22.76
C MET A 1 -5.42 -4.34 22.85
N ALA A 2 -5.85 -3.50 21.92
CA ALA A 2 -5.79 -2.03 22.01
C ALA A 2 -6.96 -1.37 21.23
N SER A 3 -7.93 -2.18 20.79
CA SER A 3 -9.02 -1.83 19.87
C SER A 3 -10.17 -1.06 20.53
N GLY A 4 -9.83 -0.14 21.43
CA GLY A 4 -10.77 0.67 22.21
C GLY A 4 -10.47 2.18 22.15
N ALA A 5 -9.22 2.58 21.89
CA ALA A 5 -8.84 3.98 21.91
C ALA A 5 -9.56 4.78 20.80
N GLU A 6 -10.30 5.80 21.20
CA GLU A 6 -10.96 6.76 20.32
C GLU A 6 -9.98 7.89 19.94
N VAL A 7 -10.30 8.61 18.86
CA VAL A 7 -9.58 9.83 18.50
C VAL A 7 -10.60 10.90 18.14
N ARG A 8 -10.76 11.89 19.02
CA ARG A 8 -11.70 13.00 18.88
C ARG A 8 -10.96 14.21 18.32
N VAL A 9 -11.38 14.70 17.15
CA VAL A 9 -10.93 16.01 16.65
C VAL A 9 -11.55 17.11 17.53
N VAL A 10 -10.71 18.00 18.07
CA VAL A 10 -11.12 19.12 18.93
C VAL A 10 -11.04 20.47 18.23
N ALA A 11 -10.19 20.63 17.21
CA ALA A 11 -10.19 21.80 16.33
C ALA A 11 -9.84 21.41 14.89
N ALA A 12 -10.39 22.16 13.92
CA ALA A 12 -10.10 22.01 12.49
C ALA A 12 -9.68 23.37 11.92
N ILE A 13 -8.37 23.62 11.93
CA ILE A 13 -7.74 24.89 11.58
C ILE A 13 -7.29 24.88 10.11
N ARG A 14 -7.13 26.08 9.54
CA ARG A 14 -6.52 26.31 8.24
C ARG A 14 -5.19 27.04 8.37
N VAL A 15 -4.13 26.45 7.84
CA VAL A 15 -2.81 27.06 7.78
C VAL A 15 -2.71 27.84 6.47
N PRO A 16 -2.56 29.18 6.53
CA PRO A 16 -2.55 30.02 5.34
C PRO A 16 -1.21 29.92 4.62
N LEU A 17 -1.24 30.03 3.28
CA LEU A 17 -0.03 30.18 2.48
C LEU A 17 0.54 31.60 2.66
N LEU A 18 1.72 31.72 3.29
CA LEU A 18 2.31 33.02 3.67
C LEU A 18 2.85 33.85 2.48
N ARG A 19 2.94 33.27 1.28
CA ARG A 19 3.49 33.92 0.07
C ARG A 19 2.68 33.51 -1.15
N ARG A 20 2.30 34.48 -2.01
CA ARG A 20 1.59 34.16 -3.26
C ARG A 20 2.47 33.32 -4.19
N SER A 21 1.86 32.34 -4.85
CA SER A 21 2.43 31.59 -5.96
C SER A 21 2.95 32.54 -7.06
N PRO A 22 4.08 32.25 -7.73
CA PRO A 22 4.47 32.97 -8.93
C PRO A 22 3.40 32.78 -10.04
N PRO A 23 3.04 33.81 -10.83
CA PRO A 23 1.97 33.70 -11.83
C PRO A 23 2.15 32.56 -12.85
N HIS A 24 3.39 32.25 -13.22
CA HIS A 24 3.73 31.14 -14.14
C HIS A 24 3.65 29.74 -13.49
N LEU A 25 3.33 29.66 -12.19
CA LEU A 25 3.11 28.43 -11.42
C LEU A 25 1.75 28.45 -10.68
N GLU A 26 0.82 29.35 -11.05
CA GLU A 26 -0.56 29.30 -10.54
C GLU A 26 -1.33 28.07 -11.02
N GLN A 27 -0.89 27.42 -12.11
CA GLN A 27 -1.35 26.09 -12.51
C GLN A 27 -0.13 25.25 -12.95
N ILE A 28 0.14 24.17 -12.22
CA ILE A 28 1.24 23.25 -12.52
C ILE A 28 0.62 21.97 -13.12
N PRO A 29 0.83 21.66 -14.42
CA PRO A 29 0.26 20.46 -15.03
C PRO A 29 0.84 19.18 -14.39
N LEU A 30 0.06 18.10 -14.34
CA LEU A 30 0.61 16.80 -13.94
C LEU A 30 1.47 16.19 -15.07
N SER A 31 2.62 15.63 -14.70
CA SER A 31 3.48 14.89 -15.63
C SER A 31 2.97 13.47 -15.89
N LEU A 32 3.53 12.79 -16.90
CA LEU A 32 3.30 11.36 -17.15
C LEU A 32 3.63 10.47 -15.93
N PHE A 33 4.55 10.90 -15.06
CA PHE A 33 4.84 10.21 -13.80
C PHE A 33 3.80 10.48 -12.71
N ASP A 34 3.18 11.65 -12.69
CA ASP A 34 2.23 12.07 -11.64
C ASP A 34 0.83 11.43 -11.83
N VAL A 35 0.34 11.38 -13.06
CA VAL A 35 -1.04 10.95 -13.40
C VAL A 35 -1.38 9.50 -13.05
N TRP A 36 -0.39 8.59 -13.00
CA TRP A 36 -0.57 7.23 -12.47
C TRP A 36 -0.94 7.20 -10.98
N PHE A 37 -0.54 8.25 -10.25
CA PHE A 37 -0.80 8.39 -8.81
C PHE A 37 -2.09 9.16 -8.48
N LEU A 38 -2.93 9.48 -9.48
CA LEU A 38 -4.20 10.18 -9.26
C LEU A 38 -5.26 9.32 -8.53
N PRO A 39 -5.54 8.06 -8.91
CA PRO A 39 -6.46 7.19 -8.16
C PRO A 39 -5.73 6.29 -7.15
N GLN A 40 -4.61 6.73 -6.60
CA GLN A 40 -3.89 6.03 -5.54
C GLN A 40 -4.27 6.64 -4.17
N PRO A 41 -4.31 5.85 -3.09
CA PRO A 41 -4.48 6.41 -1.76
C PRO A 41 -3.34 7.39 -1.42
N PRO A 42 -3.59 8.43 -0.62
CA PRO A 42 -2.59 9.43 -0.26
C PRO A 42 -1.42 8.80 0.50
N ILE A 43 -0.23 9.42 0.41
CA ILE A 43 0.91 9.11 1.27
C ILE A 43 0.55 9.56 2.69
N GLN A 44 0.18 8.64 3.57
CA GLN A 44 -0.01 8.90 5.00
C GLN A 44 1.22 8.42 5.78
N ARG A 45 1.69 9.26 6.71
CA ARG A 45 2.75 8.98 7.67
C ARG A 45 2.32 9.39 9.07
N LEU A 46 2.71 8.59 10.04
CA LEU A 46 2.45 8.79 11.46
C LEU A 46 3.79 8.84 12.19
N PHE A 47 4.06 9.96 12.87
CA PHE A 47 5.21 10.14 13.74
C PHE A 47 4.72 10.18 15.18
N LEU A 48 5.16 9.23 16.02
CA LEU A 48 4.86 9.22 17.46
C LEU A 48 6.04 9.83 18.22
N TYR A 49 5.73 10.69 19.20
CA TYR A 49 6.69 11.29 20.12
C TYR A 49 6.24 10.98 21.55
N ASP A 50 7.16 10.47 22.38
CA ASP A 50 6.89 10.13 23.78
C ASP A 50 7.25 11.34 24.67
N ASP A 51 6.46 11.64 25.70
CA ASP A 51 6.84 12.64 26.70
C ASP A 51 7.82 12.03 27.72
N ASP A 52 9.10 12.33 27.56
CA ASP A 52 10.17 11.88 28.47
C ASP A 52 10.25 12.67 29.79
N GLY A 53 9.29 13.56 30.07
CA GLY A 53 9.17 14.30 31.33
C GLY A 53 9.93 15.63 31.33
N GLY A 54 9.94 16.31 30.19
CA GLY A 54 10.79 17.47 29.87
C GLY A 54 10.46 18.80 30.57
N GLY A 55 10.02 18.81 31.82
CA GLY A 55 9.96 20.01 32.65
C GLY A 55 8.74 20.93 32.44
N GLY A 56 7.55 20.36 32.24
CA GLY A 56 6.27 21.07 32.24
C GLY A 56 5.09 20.10 32.29
N GLY A 57 3.94 20.52 32.83
CA GLY A 57 2.73 19.70 32.80
C GLY A 57 2.20 19.54 31.37
N ALA A 58 1.76 18.33 31.01
CA ALA A 58 1.38 18.02 29.63
C ALA A 58 0.21 18.88 29.09
N ASP A 59 -0.68 19.34 29.96
CA ASP A 59 -1.81 20.22 29.61
C ASP A 59 -1.38 21.65 29.25
N ASP A 60 -0.46 22.26 30.01
CA ASP A 60 0.01 23.64 29.75
C ASP A 60 0.87 23.73 28.48
N TYR A 61 1.56 22.64 28.12
CA TYR A 61 2.53 22.65 27.03
C TYR A 61 1.91 22.45 25.64
N PHE A 62 0.87 21.61 25.52
CA PHE A 62 0.31 21.22 24.22
C PHE A 62 -0.14 22.39 23.31
N PRO A 63 -0.81 23.45 23.82
CA PRO A 63 -1.17 24.60 22.98
C PRO A 63 0.05 25.31 22.36
N SER A 64 1.18 25.38 23.09
CA SER A 64 2.41 25.99 22.59
C SER A 64 3.10 25.11 21.53
N LEU A 65 3.04 23.78 21.70
CA LEU A 65 3.48 22.80 20.72
C LEU A 65 2.68 22.89 19.42
N VAL A 66 1.35 23.01 19.53
CA VAL A 66 0.46 23.16 18.37
C VAL A 66 0.74 24.45 17.62
N GLU A 67 0.89 25.59 18.30
CA GLU A 67 1.19 26.86 17.66
C GLU A 67 2.57 26.85 16.95
N SER A 68 3.56 26.19 17.56
CA SER A 68 4.88 25.96 16.93
C SER A 68 4.77 25.12 15.65
N LEU A 69 4.00 24.00 15.69
CA LEU A 69 3.72 23.18 14.51
C LEU A 69 2.97 23.97 13.43
N ARG A 70 1.99 24.78 13.82
CA ARG A 70 1.16 25.59 12.92
C ARG A 70 1.98 26.67 12.20
N SER A 71 2.86 27.36 12.92
CA SER A 71 3.75 28.39 12.37
C SER A 71 4.82 27.78 11.46
N SER A 72 5.54 26.77 11.93
CA SER A 72 6.59 26.09 11.15
C SER A 72 6.05 25.38 9.90
N LEU A 73 4.81 24.89 9.94
CA LEU A 73 4.13 24.35 8.77
C LEU A 73 3.79 25.45 7.76
N ALA A 74 3.39 26.65 8.22
CA ALA A 74 3.12 27.79 7.34
C ALA A 74 4.39 28.25 6.59
N ASP A 75 5.54 28.26 7.26
CA ASP A 75 6.85 28.51 6.63
C ASP A 75 7.26 27.41 5.65
N ALA A 76 7.10 26.13 6.02
CA ALA A 76 7.40 25.01 5.13
C ALA A 76 6.50 24.99 3.89
N VAL A 77 5.20 25.27 4.05
CA VAL A 77 4.24 25.40 2.96
C VAL A 77 4.51 26.66 2.12
N ALA A 78 5.07 27.73 2.66
CA ALA A 78 5.54 28.87 1.86
C ALA A 78 6.77 28.54 0.98
N VAL A 79 7.55 27.50 1.30
CA VAL A 79 8.58 26.94 0.42
C VAL A 79 7.97 25.91 -0.56
N PHE A 80 7.03 25.09 -0.10
CA PHE A 80 6.32 24.07 -0.90
C PHE A 80 4.90 24.52 -1.27
N PHE A 81 4.76 25.71 -1.86
CA PHE A 81 3.43 26.33 -2.08
C PHE A 81 2.39 25.47 -2.83
N PRO A 82 2.76 24.54 -3.75
CA PRO A 82 1.76 23.66 -4.36
C PRO A 82 1.07 22.72 -3.37
N LEU A 83 1.64 22.49 -2.18
CA LEU A 83 0.98 21.74 -1.11
C LEU A 83 -0.20 22.49 -0.46
N ALA A 84 -0.30 23.81 -0.65
CA ALA A 84 -1.51 24.58 -0.32
C ALA A 84 -2.56 24.56 -1.45
N GLY A 85 -2.21 24.03 -2.63
CA GLY A 85 -3.07 24.00 -3.81
C GLY A 85 -4.09 22.86 -3.82
N LYS A 86 -4.78 22.74 -4.95
CA LYS A 86 -5.76 21.69 -5.21
C LYS A 86 -5.45 20.98 -6.53
N LEU A 87 -5.64 19.67 -6.59
CA LEU A 87 -5.70 18.95 -7.86
C LEU A 87 -7.02 19.29 -8.54
N THR A 88 -6.97 19.90 -9.71
CA THR A 88 -8.15 20.43 -10.42
C THR A 88 -8.18 19.88 -11.84
N TYR A 89 -9.34 19.37 -12.27
CA TYR A 89 -9.57 18.97 -13.66
C TYR A 89 -9.79 20.19 -14.55
N VAL A 90 -9.23 20.19 -15.77
CA VAL A 90 -9.33 21.29 -16.74
C VAL A 90 -10.09 20.79 -17.99
N PRO A 91 -11.43 20.98 -18.05
CA PRO A 91 -12.26 20.38 -19.10
C PRO A 91 -11.94 20.83 -20.53
N SER A 92 -11.30 22.01 -20.69
CA SER A 92 -10.91 22.56 -22.00
C SER A 92 -9.71 21.86 -22.63
N THR A 93 -8.88 21.16 -21.85
CA THR A 93 -7.70 20.42 -22.36
C THR A 93 -7.75 18.92 -22.03
N GLY A 94 -8.60 18.52 -21.08
CA GLY A 94 -8.67 17.14 -20.57
C GLY A 94 -7.53 16.78 -19.61
N ASP A 95 -6.79 17.78 -19.12
CA ASP A 95 -5.67 17.60 -18.19
C ASP A 95 -6.11 17.76 -16.72
N VAL A 96 -5.25 17.33 -15.80
CA VAL A 96 -5.34 17.66 -14.38
C VAL A 96 -4.11 18.49 -14.01
N VAL A 97 -4.32 19.52 -13.20
CA VAL A 97 -3.28 20.46 -12.74
C VAL A 97 -3.28 20.55 -11.21
N VAL A 98 -2.15 20.91 -10.60
CA VAL A 98 -2.11 21.47 -9.25
C VAL A 98 -2.40 22.97 -9.38
N ASP A 99 -3.65 23.33 -9.10
CA ASP A 99 -4.11 24.71 -9.04
C ASP A 99 -3.58 25.37 -7.76
N CYS A 100 -2.73 26.36 -7.97
CA CYS A 100 -2.07 27.17 -6.95
C CYS A 100 -2.53 28.65 -7.03
N SER A 101 -3.64 28.92 -7.74
CA SER A 101 -4.25 30.25 -7.85
C SER A 101 -4.69 30.78 -6.47
N PRO A 102 -4.83 32.10 -6.29
CA PRO A 102 -5.33 32.70 -5.04
C PRO A 102 -6.67 32.11 -4.56
N SER A 103 -7.53 31.68 -5.48
CA SER A 103 -8.80 31.00 -5.22
C SER A 103 -8.63 29.55 -4.73
N ALA A 104 -7.63 28.82 -5.21
CA ALA A 104 -7.38 27.44 -4.78
C ALA A 104 -6.69 27.39 -3.41
N VAL A 105 -5.66 28.23 -3.20
CA VAL A 105 -4.86 28.24 -1.96
C VAL A 105 -5.50 29.01 -0.81
N GLY A 106 -6.49 29.87 -1.09
CA GLY A 106 -7.15 30.73 -0.09
C GLY A 106 -7.88 29.96 1.02
N ASP A 107 -8.24 28.70 0.79
CA ASP A 107 -8.84 27.82 1.82
C ASP A 107 -7.84 27.38 2.90
N GLY A 108 -6.53 27.44 2.62
CA GLY A 108 -5.45 26.97 3.50
C GLY A 108 -5.36 25.44 3.66
N VAL A 109 -4.17 24.98 4.04
CA VAL A 109 -3.89 23.57 4.37
C VAL A 109 -4.71 23.17 5.59
N ALA A 110 -5.33 21.98 5.55
CA ALA A 110 -6.09 21.45 6.67
C ALA A 110 -5.15 21.00 7.80
N PHE A 111 -5.37 21.52 9.01
CA PHE A 111 -4.64 21.17 10.22
C PHE A 111 -5.62 20.80 11.32
N LEU A 112 -5.64 19.53 11.73
CA LEU A 112 -6.56 18.99 12.73
C LEU A 112 -5.85 18.86 14.08
N GLU A 113 -6.45 19.40 15.13
CA GLU A 113 -6.06 19.08 16.50
C GLU A 113 -6.99 17.99 17.02
N ALA A 114 -6.43 16.99 17.70
CA ALA A 114 -7.18 15.85 18.21
C ALA A 114 -6.69 15.38 19.58
N GLU A 115 -7.51 14.57 20.23
CA GLU A 115 -7.24 13.94 21.51
C GLU A 115 -7.53 12.43 21.42
N SER A 116 -6.73 11.62 22.10
CA SER A 116 -6.97 10.18 22.25
C SER A 116 -6.80 9.74 23.70
N ASP A 117 -7.67 8.84 24.15
CA ASP A 117 -7.59 8.15 25.44
C ASP A 117 -6.56 6.99 25.43
N GLY A 118 -5.97 6.68 24.27
CA GLY A 118 -4.96 5.64 24.12
C GLY A 118 -3.59 5.95 24.76
N ASP A 119 -2.67 4.99 24.64
CA ASP A 119 -1.30 5.08 25.14
C ASP A 119 -0.29 5.13 23.96
N ALA A 120 0.38 6.29 23.83
CA ALA A 120 1.40 6.55 22.82
C ALA A 120 2.59 5.57 22.92
N ARG A 121 3.02 5.21 24.13
CA ARG A 121 4.15 4.31 24.38
C ARG A 121 3.77 2.85 24.11
N ALA A 122 2.55 2.43 24.42
CA ALA A 122 2.05 1.11 24.02
C ALA A 122 2.02 0.96 22.49
N LEU A 123 1.52 1.98 21.78
CA LEU A 123 1.57 2.05 20.31
C LEU A 123 3.02 2.06 19.79
N SER A 124 3.90 2.84 20.42
CA SER A 124 5.33 2.91 20.07
C SER A 124 6.05 1.56 20.26
N ALA A 125 5.73 0.80 21.31
CA ALA A 125 6.31 -0.51 21.59
C ALA A 125 5.67 -1.69 20.81
N ALA A 126 4.55 -1.50 20.11
CA ALA A 126 3.74 -2.57 19.54
C ALA A 126 4.42 -3.36 18.39
N LYS A 127 4.80 -4.62 18.64
CA LYS A 127 5.45 -5.49 17.62
C LYS A 127 4.49 -5.98 16.50
N ARG A 128 3.20 -6.10 16.81
CA ARG A 128 2.10 -6.26 15.84
C ARG A 128 1.35 -4.94 15.79
N HIS A 129 0.97 -4.49 14.60
CA HIS A 129 0.24 -3.22 14.45
C HIS A 129 -1.20 -3.33 14.96
N ASP A 130 -1.72 -2.23 15.50
CA ASP A 130 -3.15 -1.94 15.56
C ASP A 130 -3.45 -0.94 14.44
N VAL A 131 -3.72 -1.46 13.24
CA VAL A 131 -3.87 -0.66 12.01
C VAL A 131 -5.05 0.33 12.12
N PRO A 132 -6.23 -0.02 12.66
CA PRO A 132 -7.29 0.95 12.94
C PRO A 132 -6.84 2.10 13.86
N ALA A 133 -6.09 1.81 14.92
CA ALA A 133 -5.56 2.86 15.81
C ALA A 133 -4.58 3.79 15.07
N PHE A 134 -3.68 3.26 14.24
CA PHE A 134 -2.76 4.09 13.44
C PHE A 134 -3.47 4.92 12.36
N LEU A 135 -4.53 4.40 11.74
CA LEU A 135 -5.35 5.15 10.78
C LEU A 135 -6.08 6.31 11.45
N ARG A 136 -6.62 6.15 12.66
CA ARG A 136 -7.28 7.24 13.41
C ARG A 136 -6.35 8.40 13.78
N LEU A 137 -5.03 8.20 13.75
CA LEU A 137 -4.01 9.20 14.12
C LEU A 137 -3.43 9.97 12.91
N VAL A 138 -3.93 9.72 11.70
CA VAL A 138 -3.57 10.46 10.49
C VAL A 138 -4.79 11.16 9.89
N PRO A 139 -4.63 12.31 9.21
CA PRO A 139 -5.76 13.03 8.63
C PRO A 139 -6.27 12.34 7.36
N SER A 140 -7.57 12.49 7.09
CA SER A 140 -8.13 12.04 5.81
C SER A 140 -7.78 13.01 4.70
N LEU A 141 -7.42 12.47 3.54
CA LEU A 141 -7.22 13.20 2.29
C LEU A 141 -7.87 12.44 1.12
N GLU A 142 -8.92 11.67 1.41
CA GLU A 142 -9.72 10.98 0.38
C GLU A 142 -10.61 12.01 -0.33
N ALA A 143 -10.30 12.29 -1.60
CA ALA A 143 -11.05 13.21 -2.43
C ALA A 143 -11.60 12.47 -3.66
N PRO A 144 -12.86 12.00 -3.61
CA PRO A 144 -13.47 11.23 -4.71
C PRO A 144 -13.86 12.08 -5.93
N GLU A 145 -13.65 13.40 -5.87
CA GLU A 145 -13.93 14.36 -6.93
C GLU A 145 -12.91 15.51 -6.88
N LEU A 146 -12.56 16.08 -8.05
CA LEU A 146 -11.74 17.27 -8.17
C LEU A 146 -12.63 18.54 -8.23
N PRO A 147 -12.29 19.64 -7.52
CA PRO A 147 -10.97 19.97 -7.01
C PRO A 147 -10.64 19.40 -5.62
N ALA A 148 -9.52 18.67 -5.52
CA ALA A 148 -9.11 17.93 -4.33
C ALA A 148 -7.94 18.61 -3.57
N PRO A 149 -7.98 18.74 -2.23
CA PRO A 149 -6.83 19.24 -1.46
C PRO A 149 -5.67 18.24 -1.49
N VAL A 150 -4.42 18.74 -1.43
CA VAL A 150 -3.22 17.90 -1.66
C VAL A 150 -2.34 17.66 -0.43
N LEU A 151 -2.59 18.36 0.68
CA LEU A 151 -1.94 18.17 1.99
C LEU A 151 -2.97 18.32 3.11
N ALA A 152 -2.87 17.45 4.13
CA ALA A 152 -3.49 17.63 5.44
C ALA A 152 -2.54 17.16 6.55
N VAL A 153 -2.68 17.76 7.73
CA VAL A 153 -1.94 17.43 8.95
C VAL A 153 -2.93 17.18 10.10
N GLN A 154 -2.62 16.23 10.98
CA GLN A 154 -3.30 16.01 12.25
C GLN A 154 -2.26 15.96 13.39
N VAL A 155 -2.55 16.61 14.50
CA VAL A 155 -1.77 16.57 15.73
C VAL A 155 -2.66 16.04 16.84
N THR A 156 -2.37 14.85 17.35
CA THR A 156 -3.18 14.19 18.38
C THR A 156 -2.41 14.12 19.69
N ARG A 157 -2.95 14.70 20.78
CA ARG A 157 -2.42 14.45 22.14
C ARG A 157 -3.04 13.20 22.76
N PHE A 158 -2.24 12.47 23.54
CA PHE A 158 -2.73 11.33 24.31
C PHE A 158 -3.02 11.78 25.76
N VAL A 159 -4.28 11.66 26.19
CA VAL A 159 -4.79 12.21 27.46
C VAL A 159 -5.11 11.14 28.52
N GLY A 160 -5.14 9.85 28.15
CA GLY A 160 -5.44 8.75 29.08
C GLY A 160 -4.24 8.20 29.88
N GLY A 161 -3.03 8.74 29.67
CA GLY A 161 -1.75 8.08 30.00
C GLY A 161 -1.13 8.34 31.39
N GLY A 162 -1.78 9.10 32.27
CA GLY A 162 -1.18 9.53 33.55
C GLY A 162 -0.08 10.58 33.38
N ASP A 163 0.83 10.68 34.35
CA ASP A 163 1.81 11.78 34.53
C ASP A 163 2.84 12.01 33.40
N ARG A 164 2.74 11.32 32.26
CA ARG A 164 3.59 11.53 31.08
C ARG A 164 2.79 11.32 29.81
N GLY A 165 2.68 12.36 28.99
CA GLY A 165 1.87 12.35 27.77
C GLY A 165 2.54 11.69 26.56
N GLY A 166 2.05 12.09 25.39
CA GLY A 166 2.64 11.80 24.10
C GLY A 166 1.90 12.55 23.00
N VAL A 167 2.51 12.65 21.83
CA VAL A 167 1.92 13.31 20.65
C VAL A 167 2.11 12.46 19.41
N ALA A 168 1.04 12.31 18.63
CA ALA A 168 1.07 11.79 17.27
C ALA A 168 0.97 12.95 16.27
N VAL A 169 1.92 13.04 15.33
CA VAL A 169 1.81 13.91 14.16
C VAL A 169 1.53 13.03 12.94
N GLY A 170 0.32 13.14 12.41
CA GLY A 170 -0.11 12.51 11.18
C GLY A 170 -0.03 13.47 9.99
N VAL A 171 0.50 13.01 8.87
CA VAL A 171 0.66 13.80 7.64
C VAL A 171 0.10 13.01 6.46
N ALA A 172 -0.79 13.61 5.67
CA ALA A 172 -1.33 13.03 4.44
C ALA A 172 -1.01 13.92 3.24
N VAL A 173 -0.39 13.38 2.19
CA VAL A 173 -0.10 14.07 0.92
C VAL A 173 -0.68 13.30 -0.24
N HIS A 174 -1.35 13.97 -1.18
CA HIS A 174 -1.95 13.30 -2.34
C HIS A 174 -0.84 12.77 -3.26
N HIS A 175 -0.84 11.47 -3.57
CA HIS A 175 0.34 10.85 -4.19
C HIS A 175 0.64 11.40 -5.61
N ALA A 176 -0.37 11.85 -6.35
CA ALA A 176 -0.20 12.59 -7.61
C ALA A 176 0.64 13.89 -7.54
N VAL A 177 0.87 14.51 -6.38
CA VAL A 177 1.73 15.72 -6.30
C VAL A 177 3.16 15.46 -5.82
N ALA A 178 3.43 14.27 -5.23
CA ALA A 178 4.73 13.97 -4.64
C ALA A 178 5.05 12.47 -4.64
N ASP A 179 6.26 12.11 -5.05
CA ASP A 179 6.86 10.82 -4.70
C ASP A 179 7.44 10.84 -3.27
N GLY A 180 7.88 9.67 -2.77
CA GLY A 180 8.45 9.55 -1.43
C GLY A 180 9.71 10.41 -1.16
N LEU A 181 10.45 10.79 -2.20
CA LEU A 181 11.59 11.72 -2.07
C LEU A 181 11.11 13.18 -1.94
N SER A 182 10.06 13.54 -2.68
CA SER A 182 9.41 14.84 -2.61
C SER A 182 8.70 15.05 -1.26
N PHE A 183 8.02 14.02 -0.76
CA PHE A 183 7.49 13.99 0.61
C PHE A 183 8.61 14.16 1.64
N TRP A 184 9.72 13.42 1.51
CA TRP A 184 10.82 13.48 2.46
C TRP A 184 11.43 14.90 2.57
N ARG A 185 11.61 15.60 1.44
CA ARG A 185 12.13 16.98 1.42
C ARG A 185 11.23 18.00 2.09
N PHE A 186 9.92 17.82 1.96
CA PHE A 186 8.95 18.64 2.68
C PHE A 186 9.12 18.44 4.20
N MET A 187 9.33 17.20 4.66
CA MET A 187 9.63 16.92 6.07
C MET A 187 10.99 17.45 6.52
N ASP A 188 12.05 17.37 5.69
CA ASP A 188 13.36 17.99 5.97
C ASP A 188 13.23 19.51 6.21
N VAL A 189 12.42 20.18 5.39
CA VAL A 189 12.22 21.64 5.43
C VAL A 189 11.29 22.06 6.58
N TRP A 190 10.25 21.27 6.88
CA TRP A 190 9.39 21.51 8.05
C TRP A 190 10.14 21.27 9.38
N SER A 191 10.95 20.21 9.46
CA SER A 191 11.89 19.98 10.57
C SER A 191 12.87 21.16 10.70
N ALA A 192 13.45 21.63 9.60
CA ALA A 192 14.34 22.80 9.65
C ALA A 192 13.62 24.05 10.20
N ALA A 193 12.42 24.37 9.70
CA ALA A 193 11.62 25.51 10.16
C ALA A 193 11.26 25.40 11.65
N ALA A 194 10.75 24.24 12.09
CA ALA A 194 10.35 23.99 13.48
C ALA A 194 11.53 24.03 14.48
N ARG A 195 12.76 23.91 13.98
CA ARG A 195 14.00 24.01 14.78
C ARG A 195 14.76 25.33 14.59
N GLY A 196 14.20 26.29 13.85
CA GLY A 196 14.87 27.56 13.53
C GLY A 196 16.19 27.38 12.76
N ARG A 197 16.34 26.26 12.05
CA ARG A 197 17.54 25.91 11.27
C ARG A 197 17.46 26.51 9.86
N PRO A 198 18.58 26.71 9.16
CA PRO A 198 18.57 27.11 7.76
C PRO A 198 17.75 26.12 6.91
N SER A 199 16.84 26.63 6.08
CA SER A 199 16.07 25.79 5.15
C SER A 199 17.01 25.06 4.17
N PRO A 200 16.77 23.78 3.88
CA PRO A 200 17.30 23.10 2.70
C PRO A 200 17.01 23.86 1.38
N PRO A 201 17.72 23.54 0.28
CA PRO A 201 17.53 24.18 -1.02
C PRO A 201 16.09 24.14 -1.51
N ALA A 202 15.65 25.24 -2.12
CA ALA A 202 14.26 25.38 -2.59
C ALA A 202 13.91 24.35 -3.67
N PRO A 203 12.68 23.79 -3.64
CA PRO A 203 12.21 22.84 -4.65
C PRO A 203 12.01 23.48 -6.03
N VAL A 204 12.17 22.66 -7.08
CA VAL A 204 11.81 23.02 -8.46
C VAL A 204 10.48 22.35 -8.82
N PHE A 205 9.51 23.12 -9.31
CA PHE A 205 8.16 22.63 -9.58
C PHE A 205 7.86 22.36 -11.07
N ASP A 206 8.69 22.89 -11.97
CA ASP A 206 8.47 22.76 -13.41
C ASP A 206 8.51 21.29 -13.86
N ARG A 207 7.46 20.87 -14.57
CA ARG A 207 7.34 19.53 -15.17
C ARG A 207 8.00 19.43 -16.54
N SER A 208 8.29 20.54 -17.21
CA SER A 208 8.88 20.56 -18.56
C SER A 208 10.26 19.88 -18.62
N ALA A 209 10.96 19.82 -17.49
CA ALA A 209 12.22 19.08 -17.33
C ALA A 209 12.10 17.57 -17.61
N ILE A 210 10.90 16.97 -17.51
CA ILE A 210 10.66 15.57 -17.88
C ILE A 210 10.46 15.50 -19.40
N VAL A 211 11.57 15.40 -20.13
CA VAL A 211 11.58 15.32 -21.60
C VAL A 211 11.07 13.95 -22.06
N HIS A 212 9.93 13.92 -22.73
CA HIS A 212 9.42 12.75 -23.44
C HIS A 212 8.60 13.18 -24.67
N PRO A 213 8.84 12.65 -25.89
CA PRO A 213 8.26 13.18 -27.13
C PRO A 213 6.73 13.26 -27.15
N MET A 214 6.04 12.34 -26.45
CA MET A 214 4.58 12.31 -26.34
C MET A 214 4.08 12.57 -24.90
N ALA A 215 4.83 13.32 -24.07
CA ALA A 215 4.57 13.46 -22.63
C ALA A 215 3.09 13.75 -22.27
N ALA A 216 2.50 14.78 -22.88
CA ALA A 216 1.12 15.18 -22.61
C ALA A 216 0.09 14.15 -23.08
N ASP A 217 0.28 13.57 -24.27
CA ASP A 217 -0.69 12.60 -24.82
C ASP A 217 -0.60 11.25 -24.11
N VAL A 218 0.60 10.84 -23.67
CA VAL A 218 0.79 9.71 -22.73
C VAL A 218 0.04 10.00 -21.43
N ALA A 219 0.24 11.18 -20.83
CA ALA A 219 -0.43 11.54 -19.57
C ALA A 219 -1.96 11.52 -19.71
N ARG A 220 -2.51 12.09 -20.79
CA ARG A 220 -3.95 12.05 -21.12
C ARG A 220 -4.47 10.64 -21.40
N ARG A 221 -3.70 9.77 -22.05
CA ARG A 221 -4.05 8.35 -22.20
C ARG A 221 -4.12 7.65 -20.86
N ILE A 222 -3.17 7.91 -19.94
CA ILE A 222 -3.18 7.34 -18.60
C ILE A 222 -4.39 7.86 -17.80
N LEU A 223 -4.65 9.18 -17.77
CA LEU A 223 -5.82 9.75 -17.10
C LEU A 223 -7.12 9.07 -17.56
N ARG A 224 -7.34 8.94 -18.89
CA ARG A 224 -8.52 8.23 -19.43
C ARG A 224 -8.57 6.74 -19.11
N LYS A 225 -7.44 6.07 -18.84
CA LYS A 225 -7.39 4.66 -18.40
C LYS A 225 -7.67 4.50 -16.90
N VAL A 226 -7.15 5.41 -16.06
CA VAL A 226 -7.12 5.23 -14.60
C VAL A 226 -8.20 6.03 -13.86
N THR A 227 -8.68 7.13 -14.44
CA THR A 227 -9.79 7.97 -13.97
C THR A 227 -10.66 8.37 -15.17
N PRO A 228 -11.46 7.44 -15.75
CA PRO A 228 -12.29 7.74 -16.93
C PRO A 228 -13.41 8.74 -16.65
N GLU A 229 -13.94 8.77 -15.41
CA GLU A 229 -15.12 9.56 -15.01
C GLU A 229 -14.79 10.98 -14.48
N LEU A 230 -13.66 11.58 -14.91
CA LEU A 230 -13.21 12.90 -14.42
C LEU A 230 -14.32 13.96 -14.56
N PRO A 231 -14.61 14.77 -13.51
CA PRO A 231 -13.77 15.03 -12.33
C PRO A 231 -13.81 13.98 -11.20
N LEU A 232 -14.60 12.91 -11.30
CA LEU A 232 -14.63 11.85 -10.28
C LEU A 232 -13.35 11.00 -10.30
N VAL A 233 -12.78 10.77 -9.12
CA VAL A 233 -11.54 10.00 -8.90
C VAL A 233 -11.89 8.71 -8.16
N ILE A 234 -12.12 7.64 -8.93
CA ILE A 234 -12.36 6.31 -8.39
C ILE A 234 -11.02 5.67 -7.99
N SER A 235 -10.69 5.68 -6.70
CA SER A 235 -9.46 5.06 -6.19
C SER A 235 -9.37 3.56 -6.55
N ILE A 236 -8.22 3.12 -7.05
CA ILE A 236 -7.98 1.71 -7.39
C ILE A 236 -7.64 0.84 -6.17
N PHE A 237 -7.37 1.46 -5.02
CA PHE A 237 -7.28 0.80 -3.71
C PHE A 237 -8.21 1.49 -2.72
N VAL A 238 -9.17 0.76 -2.17
CA VAL A 238 -10.10 1.32 -1.17
C VAL A 238 -9.43 1.34 0.19
N SER A 239 -9.46 2.51 0.81
CA SER A 239 -8.99 2.77 2.16
C SER A 239 -10.19 2.73 3.13
N PRO A 240 -10.10 2.08 4.31
CA PRO A 240 -11.14 2.14 5.33
C PRO A 240 -11.06 3.42 6.18
N HIS A 241 -10.13 4.33 5.86
CA HIS A 241 -9.85 5.53 6.65
C HIS A 241 -11.08 6.43 6.78
N ARG A 242 -11.81 6.66 5.67
CA ARG A 242 -13.06 7.42 5.68
C ARG A 242 -14.10 6.85 6.65
N GLU A 243 -14.40 5.56 6.57
CA GLU A 243 -15.38 4.90 7.47
C GLU A 243 -14.96 5.01 8.94
N LEU A 244 -13.66 4.88 9.24
CA LEU A 244 -13.11 4.99 10.59
C LEU A 244 -13.12 6.43 11.14
N VAL A 245 -12.97 7.44 10.27
CA VAL A 245 -13.04 8.86 10.66
C VAL A 245 -14.48 9.34 10.78
N GLU A 246 -15.38 8.95 9.86
CA GLU A 246 -16.81 9.25 9.98
C GLU A 246 -17.40 8.63 11.26
N ALA A 247 -16.94 7.46 11.69
CA ALA A 247 -17.32 6.85 12.97
C ALA A 247 -16.78 7.61 14.21
N ASN A 248 -15.68 8.35 14.10
CA ASN A 248 -15.13 9.16 15.19
C ASN A 248 -15.82 10.55 15.30
N VAL A 249 -16.51 11.01 14.25
CA VAL A 249 -17.28 12.26 14.27
C VAL A 249 -18.71 11.95 14.75
N ALA A 250 -18.90 11.98 16.06
CA ALA A 250 -20.14 11.57 16.72
C ALA A 250 -21.36 12.48 16.41
N THR A 251 -21.99 12.29 15.24
CA THR A 251 -23.39 12.71 15.02
C THR A 251 -24.35 11.72 15.67
N PRO A 252 -25.45 12.17 16.30
CA PRO A 252 -26.46 11.26 16.84
C PRO A 252 -27.02 10.33 15.76
N ARG A 253 -26.96 9.01 16.01
CA ARG A 253 -27.76 8.06 15.25
C ARG A 253 -29.22 8.22 15.68
N HIS A 254 -30.09 8.64 14.77
CA HIS A 254 -31.52 8.39 14.94
C HIS A 254 -31.76 6.92 14.61
N ASP A 255 -32.19 6.14 15.59
CA ASP A 255 -32.43 4.70 15.49
C ASP A 255 -33.72 4.38 14.70
N HIS A 256 -33.76 4.79 13.44
CA HIS A 256 -34.84 4.57 12.48
C HIS A 256 -34.31 3.92 11.20
N ALA A 257 -33.71 2.73 11.35
CA ALA A 257 -33.53 1.82 10.23
C ALA A 257 -34.93 1.36 9.75
N PRO A 258 -35.34 1.64 8.49
CA PRO A 258 -36.66 1.24 8.01
C PRO A 258 -36.79 -0.29 7.97
N SER A 259 -37.91 -0.82 8.47
CA SER A 259 -38.27 -2.20 8.19
C SER A 259 -38.47 -2.38 6.67
N ALA A 260 -38.07 -3.54 6.15
CA ALA A 260 -38.04 -3.79 4.71
C ALA A 260 -39.41 -3.51 4.05
N VAL A 261 -39.44 -2.52 3.15
CA VAL A 261 -40.61 -2.24 2.31
C VAL A 261 -40.71 -3.33 1.25
N ALA A 262 -41.76 -4.15 1.32
CA ALA A 262 -42.03 -5.16 0.30
C ALA A 262 -42.44 -4.50 -1.03
N ASP A 263 -41.89 -5.00 -2.14
CA ASP A 263 -42.29 -4.74 -3.53
C ASP A 263 -42.52 -3.26 -3.91
N GLY A 264 -41.52 -2.39 -3.67
CA GLY A 264 -41.58 -0.99 -4.09
C GLY A 264 -40.21 -0.29 -4.21
N VAL A 265 -40.24 0.93 -4.76
CA VAL A 265 -39.14 1.88 -4.63
C VAL A 265 -39.17 2.45 -3.22
N ALA A 266 -38.05 2.43 -2.50
CA ALA A 266 -37.95 3.06 -1.20
C ALA A 266 -38.07 4.59 -1.35
N PHE A 267 -39.15 5.16 -0.83
CA PHE A 267 -39.40 6.60 -0.79
C PHE A 267 -39.39 7.06 0.67
N LEU A 268 -38.40 7.89 1.04
CA LEU A 268 -38.20 8.39 2.39
C LEU A 268 -38.61 9.87 2.45
N GLU A 269 -39.66 10.18 3.21
CA GLU A 269 -39.98 11.56 3.59
C GLU A 269 -39.25 11.89 4.89
N VAL A 270 -38.47 12.98 4.88
CA VAL A 270 -37.66 13.42 6.03
C VAL A 270 -37.92 14.90 6.28
N GLU A 271 -38.23 15.25 7.52
CA GLU A 271 -38.43 16.64 7.95
C GLU A 271 -37.25 17.06 8.85
N VAL A 272 -36.67 18.24 8.58
CA VAL A 272 -35.47 18.73 9.28
C VAL A 272 -35.71 20.15 9.77
N ASP A 273 -35.60 20.35 11.08
CA ASP A 273 -35.53 21.67 11.70
C ASP A 273 -34.22 22.35 11.30
N GLY A 274 -34.34 23.38 10.47
CA GLY A 274 -33.21 24.07 9.87
C GLY A 274 -33.67 24.97 8.72
N GLY A 275 -33.17 26.21 8.70
CA GLY A 275 -33.41 27.12 7.58
C GLY A 275 -32.82 26.56 6.28
N THR A 276 -33.47 26.86 5.15
CA THR A 276 -32.95 26.47 3.82
C THR A 276 -31.52 26.98 3.63
N PRO A 277 -30.57 26.12 3.16
CA PRO A 277 -29.18 26.51 2.99
C PRO A 277 -29.07 27.70 2.03
N ALA A 278 -28.41 28.77 2.48
CA ALA A 278 -28.44 30.05 1.81
C ALA A 278 -27.71 30.00 0.47
N ARG A 279 -28.39 30.37 -0.62
CA ARG A 279 -27.76 30.55 -1.94
C ARG A 279 -26.97 31.86 -1.99
N THR A 280 -25.76 31.85 -1.44
CA THR A 280 -24.69 32.79 -1.80
C THR A 280 -23.57 32.03 -2.53
N PRO A 281 -22.81 32.63 -3.47
CA PRO A 281 -21.91 31.86 -4.35
C PRO A 281 -20.59 31.42 -3.72
N THR A 282 -20.39 31.62 -2.41
CA THR A 282 -19.05 31.66 -1.78
C THR A 282 -18.92 30.88 -0.47
N GLU A 283 -19.98 30.26 0.04
CA GLU A 283 -19.91 29.44 1.25
C GLU A 283 -19.68 27.96 0.93
N ARG A 284 -18.84 27.30 1.73
CA ARG A 284 -18.49 25.87 1.53
C ARG A 284 -19.72 25.00 1.73
N LEU A 285 -19.93 24.04 0.84
CA LEU A 285 -20.97 23.01 1.00
C LEU A 285 -20.70 22.20 2.29
N ASP A 286 -21.66 22.19 3.22
CA ASP A 286 -21.68 21.24 4.33
C ASP A 286 -21.95 19.84 3.75
N VAL A 287 -20.87 19.11 3.45
CA VAL A 287 -20.92 17.77 2.86
C VAL A 287 -21.69 16.79 3.76
N PRO A 288 -21.49 16.74 5.09
CA PRO A 288 -22.37 15.99 5.99
C PRO A 288 -23.86 16.36 5.90
N ALA A 289 -24.23 17.64 5.82
CA ALA A 289 -25.63 18.03 5.60
C ALA A 289 -26.15 17.63 4.21
N PHE A 290 -25.34 17.78 3.16
CA PHE A 290 -25.72 17.40 1.80
C PHE A 290 -25.88 15.89 1.63
N LEU A 291 -24.98 15.08 2.18
CA LEU A 291 -25.08 13.62 2.17
C LEU A 291 -26.32 13.12 2.93
N ARG A 292 -26.75 13.82 4.00
CA ARG A 292 -28.01 13.53 4.70
C ARG A 292 -29.27 13.81 3.87
N LEU A 293 -29.17 14.43 2.70
CA LEU A 293 -30.28 14.62 1.75
C LEU A 293 -30.40 13.48 0.72
N VAL A 294 -29.43 12.56 0.67
CA VAL A 294 -29.35 11.48 -0.32
C VAL A 294 -29.55 10.12 0.37
N PRO A 295 -30.47 9.26 -0.11
CA PRO A 295 -30.72 7.98 0.54
C PRO A 295 -29.55 7.02 0.35
N SER A 296 -29.24 6.21 1.36
CA SER A 296 -28.40 5.04 1.17
C SER A 296 -29.16 3.96 0.37
N LEU A 297 -28.43 3.24 -0.49
CA LEU A 297 -28.94 2.07 -1.19
C LEU A 297 -28.10 0.87 -0.76
N GLU A 298 -28.57 0.14 0.26
CA GLU A 298 -27.84 -1.01 0.78
C GLU A 298 -27.98 -2.23 -0.13
N VAL A 299 -26.84 -2.85 -0.47
CA VAL A 299 -26.74 -3.96 -1.42
C VAL A 299 -25.91 -5.10 -0.81
N PRO A 300 -26.36 -5.76 0.28
CA PRO A 300 -25.63 -6.87 0.90
C PRO A 300 -25.89 -8.22 0.20
N GLU A 301 -27.08 -8.41 -0.35
CA GLU A 301 -27.58 -9.68 -0.89
C GLU A 301 -28.66 -9.44 -1.96
N LEU A 302 -28.85 -10.40 -2.87
CA LEU A 302 -29.96 -10.41 -3.83
C LEU A 302 -31.21 -11.12 -3.28
N PRO A 303 -32.43 -10.60 -3.52
CA PRO A 303 -32.73 -9.40 -4.30
C PRO A 303 -32.40 -8.09 -3.56
N ALA A 304 -31.72 -7.17 -4.24
CA ALA A 304 -31.33 -5.88 -3.70
C ALA A 304 -32.20 -4.75 -4.28
N PRO A 305 -32.46 -3.65 -3.54
CA PRO A 305 -33.12 -2.47 -4.08
C PRO A 305 -32.25 -1.82 -5.16
N VAL A 306 -32.88 -1.34 -6.23
CA VAL A 306 -32.17 -0.79 -7.42
C VAL A 306 -32.31 0.73 -7.58
N LEU A 307 -33.24 1.33 -6.84
CA LEU A 307 -33.53 2.76 -6.78
C LEU A 307 -34.05 3.08 -5.36
N ALA A 308 -33.52 4.14 -4.76
CA ALA A 308 -34.06 4.77 -3.55
C ALA A 308 -34.18 6.28 -3.78
N VAL A 309 -35.21 6.88 -3.19
CA VAL A 309 -35.52 8.31 -3.29
C VAL A 309 -35.78 8.87 -1.89
N GLN A 310 -35.25 10.04 -1.60
CA GLN A 310 -35.51 10.78 -0.37
C GLN A 310 -36.03 12.17 -0.70
N ALA A 311 -37.20 12.52 -0.20
CA ALA A 311 -37.75 13.87 -0.22
C ALA A 311 -37.53 14.51 1.15
N THR A 312 -36.63 15.49 1.24
CA THR A 312 -36.31 16.18 2.50
C THR A 312 -36.91 17.57 2.50
N ARG A 313 -37.72 17.88 3.51
CA ARG A 313 -38.36 19.19 3.71
C ARG A 313 -37.62 20.00 4.77
N PHE A 314 -37.31 21.25 4.44
CA PHE A 314 -36.70 22.21 5.37
C PHE A 314 -37.77 23.00 6.14
N VAL A 315 -37.62 23.12 7.46
CA VAL A 315 -38.58 23.81 8.33
C VAL A 315 -37.86 24.86 9.18
N GLY A 316 -38.35 26.10 9.13
CA GLY A 316 -37.90 27.21 9.98
C GLY A 316 -37.58 28.51 9.23
N GLY A 317 -37.57 29.64 9.95
CA GLY A 317 -36.82 30.83 9.51
C GLY A 317 -37.46 31.81 8.53
N GLY A 318 -38.79 31.82 8.36
CA GLY A 318 -39.50 32.96 7.74
C GLY A 318 -39.46 33.05 6.21
N GLY A 319 -40.42 32.39 5.54
CA GLY A 319 -40.81 32.77 4.17
C GLY A 319 -40.16 32.01 3.01
N GLY A 320 -39.66 30.78 3.21
CA GLY A 320 -39.03 29.99 2.14
C GLY A 320 -38.89 28.50 2.42
N GLY A 321 -40.00 27.77 2.57
CA GLY A 321 -39.97 26.31 2.75
C GLY A 321 -39.44 25.60 1.49
N GLY A 322 -38.23 25.04 1.56
CA GLY A 322 -37.61 24.29 0.47
C GLY A 322 -37.84 22.78 0.57
N VAL A 323 -37.64 22.09 -0.56
CA VAL A 323 -37.56 20.62 -0.64
C VAL A 323 -36.32 20.22 -1.42
N ALA A 324 -35.55 19.28 -0.88
CA ALA A 324 -34.49 18.56 -1.60
C ALA A 324 -34.99 17.16 -2.01
N VAL A 325 -34.57 16.68 -3.18
CA VAL A 325 -34.86 15.31 -3.63
C VAL A 325 -33.54 14.61 -3.93
N GLY A 326 -33.12 13.72 -3.03
CA GLY A 326 -31.98 12.84 -3.22
C GLY A 326 -32.39 11.54 -3.90
N VAL A 327 -31.51 10.99 -4.74
CA VAL A 327 -31.76 9.77 -5.51
C VAL A 327 -30.50 8.91 -5.54
N ALA A 328 -30.63 7.61 -5.27
CA ALA A 328 -29.55 6.64 -5.36
C ALA A 328 -29.98 5.46 -6.26
N VAL A 329 -29.10 5.02 -7.16
CA VAL A 329 -29.40 3.99 -8.18
C VAL A 329 -28.30 2.95 -8.29
N HIS A 330 -28.69 1.69 -8.45
CA HIS A 330 -27.77 0.57 -8.59
C HIS A 330 -27.20 0.49 -10.03
N HIS A 331 -25.91 0.76 -10.21
CA HIS A 331 -25.27 0.86 -11.54
C HIS A 331 -25.39 -0.36 -12.46
N ALA A 332 -25.66 -1.57 -11.95
CA ALA A 332 -25.97 -2.71 -12.82
C ALA A 332 -27.32 -2.61 -13.55
N VAL A 333 -28.15 -1.60 -13.24
CA VAL A 333 -29.42 -1.30 -13.90
C VAL A 333 -29.31 -0.11 -14.85
N ALA A 334 -28.57 0.94 -14.47
CA ALA A 334 -28.45 2.17 -15.24
C ALA A 334 -27.02 2.76 -15.24
N ASP A 335 -26.60 3.23 -16.41
CA ASP A 335 -25.52 4.19 -16.57
C ASP A 335 -26.03 5.64 -16.40
N GLY A 336 -25.13 6.63 -16.51
CA GLY A 336 -25.51 8.04 -16.38
C GLY A 336 -26.56 8.51 -17.39
N GLN A 337 -26.53 8.02 -18.63
CA GLN A 337 -27.56 8.36 -19.62
C GLN A 337 -28.92 7.74 -19.29
N SER A 338 -28.96 6.47 -18.89
CA SER A 338 -30.20 5.79 -18.51
C SER A 338 -30.82 6.42 -17.27
N PHE A 339 -29.99 6.84 -16.31
CA PHE A 339 -30.42 7.60 -15.14
C PHE A 339 -31.06 8.95 -15.53
N TRP A 340 -30.39 9.77 -16.35
CA TRP A 340 -30.95 11.07 -16.74
C TRP A 340 -32.23 10.93 -17.58
N ARG A 341 -32.35 9.92 -18.45
CA ARG A 341 -33.62 9.61 -19.16
C ARG A 341 -34.76 9.25 -18.20
N PHE A 342 -34.48 8.55 -17.10
CA PHE A 342 -35.45 8.30 -16.04
C PHE A 342 -35.83 9.61 -15.32
N MET A 343 -34.86 10.47 -14.98
CA MET A 343 -35.12 11.76 -14.35
C MET A 343 -35.95 12.69 -15.25
N ASP A 344 -35.70 12.71 -16.56
CA ASP A 344 -36.51 13.46 -17.54
C ASP A 344 -37.95 12.93 -17.60
N ALA A 345 -38.14 11.61 -17.63
CA ALA A 345 -39.45 10.98 -17.65
C ALA A 345 -40.26 11.25 -16.38
N TRP A 346 -39.62 11.08 -15.21
CA TRP A 346 -40.22 11.38 -13.91
C TRP A 346 -40.54 12.87 -13.77
N SER A 347 -39.64 13.75 -14.23
CA SER A 347 -39.84 15.20 -14.29
C SER A 347 -40.98 15.61 -15.23
N ALA A 348 -41.17 14.93 -16.36
CA ALA A 348 -42.31 15.15 -17.24
C ALA A 348 -43.63 14.74 -16.56
N ALA A 349 -43.69 13.52 -16.02
CA ALA A 349 -44.86 12.98 -15.33
C ALA A 349 -45.28 13.85 -14.12
N ALA A 350 -44.32 14.24 -13.27
CA ALA A 350 -44.56 15.11 -12.10
C ALA A 350 -45.07 16.51 -12.46
N ARG A 351 -44.93 16.95 -13.72
CA ARG A 351 -45.47 18.21 -14.25
C ARG A 351 -46.72 18.04 -15.11
N GLY A 352 -47.33 16.84 -15.13
CA GLY A 352 -48.48 16.52 -15.97
C GLY A 352 -48.20 16.62 -17.48
N ARG A 353 -46.94 16.52 -17.90
CA ARG A 353 -46.51 16.62 -19.30
C ARG A 353 -46.44 15.22 -19.94
N PRO A 354 -46.53 15.12 -21.28
CA PRO A 354 -46.28 13.86 -21.97
C PRO A 354 -44.91 13.30 -21.59
N SER A 355 -44.86 12.00 -21.25
CA SER A 355 -43.60 11.29 -21.04
C SER A 355 -42.75 11.32 -22.32
N PRO A 356 -41.41 11.40 -22.23
CA PRO A 356 -40.55 10.99 -23.33
C PRO A 356 -40.81 9.51 -23.70
N PRO A 357 -40.40 9.06 -24.90
CA PRO A 357 -40.57 7.68 -25.35
C PRO A 357 -39.97 6.68 -24.35
N ALA A 358 -40.64 5.52 -24.19
CA ALA A 358 -40.17 4.47 -23.31
C ALA A 358 -38.77 3.97 -23.74
N PRO A 359 -37.82 3.78 -22.80
CA PRO A 359 -36.49 3.29 -23.13
C PRO A 359 -36.54 1.82 -23.59
N ALA A 360 -35.64 1.45 -24.50
CA ALA A 360 -35.48 0.07 -24.93
C ALA A 360 -34.81 -0.76 -23.82
N PHE A 361 -35.56 -1.66 -23.19
CA PHE A 361 -35.05 -2.61 -22.20
C PHE A 361 -34.45 -3.88 -22.82
N ASP A 362 -34.60 -4.09 -24.14
CA ASP A 362 -34.08 -5.27 -24.81
C ASP A 362 -32.55 -5.21 -24.94
N ARG A 363 -31.88 -6.16 -24.28
CA ARG A 363 -30.43 -6.34 -24.31
C ARG A 363 -29.96 -7.24 -25.46
N SER A 364 -30.86 -7.80 -26.29
CA SER A 364 -30.52 -8.57 -27.49
C SER A 364 -29.74 -7.73 -28.53
N ALA A 365 -29.94 -6.41 -28.51
CA ALA A 365 -29.20 -5.44 -29.31
C ALA A 365 -27.67 -5.43 -29.05
N ILE A 366 -27.20 -6.03 -27.94
CA ILE A 366 -25.77 -6.23 -27.65
C ILE A 366 -25.27 -7.46 -28.41
N VAL A 367 -25.12 -7.32 -29.73
CA VAL A 367 -24.73 -8.42 -30.65
C VAL A 367 -23.25 -8.77 -30.48
N HIS A 368 -22.95 -9.68 -29.55
CA HIS A 368 -21.64 -10.31 -29.43
C HIS A 368 -21.78 -11.80 -29.07
N PRO A 369 -21.16 -12.74 -29.82
CA PRO A 369 -21.47 -14.17 -29.72
C PRO A 369 -21.13 -14.81 -28.36
N MET A 370 -20.24 -14.20 -27.57
CA MET A 370 -19.96 -14.63 -26.19
C MET A 370 -20.52 -13.68 -25.11
N ALA A 371 -21.46 -12.78 -25.42
CA ALA A 371 -21.92 -11.75 -24.46
C ALA A 371 -22.37 -12.34 -23.12
N ALA A 372 -23.30 -13.31 -23.16
CA ALA A 372 -23.82 -13.97 -21.96
C ALA A 372 -22.73 -14.71 -21.16
N ASP A 373 -21.77 -15.34 -21.84
CA ASP A 373 -20.72 -16.12 -21.17
C ASP A 373 -19.54 -15.26 -20.73
N MET A 374 -19.32 -14.09 -21.33
CA MET A 374 -18.46 -13.06 -20.79
C MET A 374 -19.08 -12.48 -19.52
N ALA A 375 -20.37 -12.13 -19.52
CA ALA A 375 -21.09 -11.67 -18.34
C ALA A 375 -21.06 -12.73 -17.22
N ARG A 376 -21.35 -14.00 -17.52
CA ARG A 376 -21.26 -15.11 -16.54
C ARG A 376 -19.84 -15.30 -16.00
N ARG A 377 -18.79 -15.17 -16.82
CA ARG A 377 -17.38 -15.23 -16.36
C ARG A 377 -16.99 -14.03 -15.50
N ILE A 378 -17.45 -12.83 -15.83
CA ILE A 378 -17.24 -11.61 -15.04
C ILE A 378 -17.94 -11.74 -13.68
N LEU A 379 -19.22 -12.15 -13.66
CA LEU A 379 -19.98 -12.38 -12.43
C LEU A 379 -19.30 -13.42 -11.52
N ARG A 380 -18.97 -14.61 -12.05
CA ARG A 380 -18.23 -15.64 -11.30
C ARG A 380 -16.87 -15.16 -10.76
N LYS A 381 -16.23 -14.18 -11.41
CA LYS A 381 -14.95 -13.59 -10.99
C LYS A 381 -15.09 -12.41 -10.01
N LYS A 382 -16.20 -11.69 -10.04
CA LYS A 382 -16.44 -10.44 -9.27
C LYS A 382 -17.35 -10.64 -8.06
N ALA A 383 -18.35 -11.51 -8.18
CA ALA A 383 -19.29 -11.90 -7.13
C ALA A 383 -19.42 -13.44 -7.12
N PRO A 384 -18.40 -14.17 -6.63
CA PRO A 384 -18.44 -15.63 -6.54
C PRO A 384 -19.41 -16.16 -5.46
N GLU A 385 -19.83 -15.31 -4.53
CA GLU A 385 -20.67 -15.66 -3.36
C GLU A 385 -22.17 -15.34 -3.55
N LEU A 386 -22.64 -15.10 -4.79
CA LEU A 386 -24.06 -14.79 -5.05
C LEU A 386 -25.00 -15.87 -4.46
N PRO A 387 -26.12 -15.48 -3.81
CA PRO A 387 -26.79 -14.18 -3.87
C PRO A 387 -26.14 -13.03 -3.09
N LEU A 388 -25.19 -13.30 -2.18
CA LEU A 388 -24.48 -12.24 -1.45
C LEU A 388 -23.69 -11.35 -2.43
N ILE A 389 -23.97 -10.05 -2.45
CA ILE A 389 -23.21 -9.08 -3.25
C ILE A 389 -22.21 -8.41 -2.31
N PRO A 390 -20.89 -8.65 -2.45
CA PRO A 390 -19.94 -8.13 -1.47
C PRO A 390 -19.58 -6.65 -1.70
N THR A 391 -20.51 -5.77 -2.05
CA THR A 391 -20.19 -4.38 -2.45
C THR A 391 -19.48 -3.60 -1.33
N ALA A 392 -19.97 -3.71 -0.10
CA ALA A 392 -19.24 -3.28 1.09
C ALA A 392 -18.29 -4.39 1.62
N ASN A 393 -18.71 -5.66 1.51
CA ASN A 393 -18.05 -6.76 2.21
C ASN A 393 -16.73 -7.25 1.58
N LEU A 394 -16.49 -7.16 0.28
CA LEU A 394 -15.20 -7.54 -0.33
C LEU A 394 -14.06 -6.68 0.21
N LEU A 395 -14.35 -5.38 0.39
CA LEU A 395 -13.39 -4.33 0.71
C LEU A 395 -13.01 -4.37 2.19
N ARG A 396 -14.02 -4.43 3.08
CA ARG A 396 -13.85 -4.67 4.51
C ARG A 396 -13.10 -5.98 4.79
N ARG A 397 -13.51 -7.08 4.14
CA ARG A 397 -12.81 -8.38 4.24
C ARG A 397 -11.38 -8.35 3.68
N THR A 398 -10.95 -7.33 2.93
CA THR A 398 -9.53 -7.26 2.50
C THR A 398 -8.62 -6.83 3.64
N TRP A 399 -8.92 -5.76 4.38
CA TRP A 399 -8.04 -5.30 5.45
C TRP A 399 -8.10 -6.21 6.69
N GLU A 400 -9.29 -6.72 7.04
CA GLU A 400 -9.49 -7.71 8.13
C GLU A 400 -8.71 -9.03 7.92
N ARG A 401 -8.18 -9.28 6.72
CA ARG A 401 -7.41 -10.48 6.33
C ARG A 401 -5.89 -10.26 6.25
N HIS A 402 -5.35 -9.15 6.74
CA HIS A 402 -3.90 -8.91 6.76
C HIS A 402 -3.38 -8.54 8.16
N VAL A 403 -2.12 -8.86 8.41
CA VAL A 403 -1.35 -8.45 9.59
C VAL A 403 -0.16 -7.64 9.10
N VAL A 404 0.09 -6.50 9.75
CA VAL A 404 1.30 -5.70 9.53
C VAL A 404 2.28 -5.93 10.69
N THR A 405 3.56 -6.04 10.37
CA THR A 405 4.64 -6.19 11.36
C THR A 405 5.77 -5.22 11.06
N THR A 406 6.28 -4.54 12.09
CA THR A 406 7.53 -3.78 12.02
C THR A 406 8.67 -4.63 12.58
N LEU A 407 9.82 -4.62 11.90
CA LEU A 407 11.05 -5.32 12.26
C LEU A 407 12.24 -4.39 12.07
N GLU A 408 13.19 -4.37 13.01
CA GLU A 408 14.44 -3.62 12.86
C GLU A 408 15.61 -4.57 12.56
N LEU A 409 16.33 -4.28 11.48
CA LEU A 409 17.58 -4.94 11.11
C LEU A 409 18.75 -4.02 11.43
N ASP A 410 19.49 -4.34 12.48
CA ASP A 410 20.73 -3.64 12.85
C ASP A 410 21.85 -3.82 11.80
N SER A 411 22.88 -2.97 11.90
CA SER A 411 24.04 -2.96 11.00
C SER A 411 24.80 -4.30 10.97
N HIS A 412 24.83 -5.05 12.08
CA HIS A 412 25.42 -6.39 12.15
C HIS A 412 24.61 -7.42 11.35
N ARG A 413 23.28 -7.47 11.51
CA ARG A 413 22.38 -8.30 10.70
C ARG A 413 22.48 -7.98 9.20
N ILE A 414 22.55 -6.69 8.86
CA ILE A 414 22.75 -6.22 7.48
C ILE A 414 24.13 -6.64 6.95
N GLY A 415 25.19 -6.58 7.75
CA GLY A 415 26.52 -7.07 7.40
C GLY A 415 26.55 -8.58 7.15
N HIS A 416 25.92 -9.36 8.03
CA HIS A 416 25.82 -10.82 7.90
C HIS A 416 25.11 -11.24 6.60
N ILE A 417 23.94 -10.67 6.26
CA ILE A 417 23.25 -11.04 5.01
C ILE A 417 24.02 -10.59 3.75
N LYS A 418 24.73 -9.45 3.78
CA LYS A 418 25.62 -9.03 2.69
C LYS A 418 26.77 -10.03 2.47
N ASN A 419 27.41 -10.47 3.56
CA ASN A 419 28.48 -11.45 3.52
C ASN A 419 27.98 -12.80 2.98
N ARG A 420 26.86 -13.34 3.52
CA ARG A 420 26.24 -14.57 3.03
C ARG A 420 25.93 -14.52 1.53
N ILE A 421 25.36 -13.42 1.02
CA ILE A 421 25.05 -13.30 -0.42
C ILE A 421 26.32 -13.24 -1.29
N ALA A 422 27.45 -12.77 -0.77
CA ALA A 422 28.73 -12.77 -1.46
C ALA A 422 29.44 -14.14 -1.39
N GLU A 423 29.40 -14.83 -0.25
CA GLU A 423 29.90 -16.20 -0.09
C GLU A 423 29.18 -17.18 -1.02
N LEU A 424 27.86 -17.01 -1.21
CA LEU A 424 27.07 -17.77 -2.18
C LEU A 424 27.46 -17.46 -3.64
N ASP A 425 27.87 -16.23 -3.96
CA ASP A 425 28.39 -15.82 -5.27
C ASP A 425 29.74 -16.51 -5.55
N GLU A 426 30.66 -16.39 -4.60
CA GLU A 426 32.00 -16.99 -4.65
C GLU A 426 31.92 -18.52 -4.80
N ALA A 427 31.08 -19.19 -3.99
CA ALA A 427 30.90 -20.64 -4.05
C ALA A 427 30.22 -21.13 -5.36
N THR A 428 29.49 -20.26 -6.06
CA THR A 428 28.84 -20.60 -7.33
C THR A 428 29.73 -20.28 -8.54
N THR A 429 30.64 -19.32 -8.40
CA THR A 429 31.56 -18.89 -9.48
C THR A 429 32.95 -19.52 -9.42
N ALA A 430 33.26 -20.29 -8.37
CA ALA A 430 34.56 -20.96 -8.18
C ALA A 430 34.76 -22.20 -9.07
N SER A 431 34.92 -22.00 -10.39
CA SER A 431 35.43 -23.03 -11.30
C SER A 431 36.95 -23.19 -11.20
N PRO A 432 37.49 -24.43 -11.27
CA PRO A 432 38.95 -24.65 -11.29
C PRO A 432 39.62 -23.94 -12.47
N GLY A 433 40.65 -23.13 -12.19
CA GLY A 433 41.45 -22.45 -13.21
C GLY A 433 40.93 -21.08 -13.67
N THR A 434 39.80 -20.59 -13.15
CA THR A 434 39.33 -19.21 -13.41
C THR A 434 39.88 -18.24 -12.36
N GLU A 435 40.22 -17.01 -12.75
CA GLU A 435 40.60 -15.96 -11.78
C GLU A 435 39.46 -15.69 -10.78
N ARG A 436 39.80 -15.56 -9.50
CA ARG A 436 38.82 -15.22 -8.45
C ARG A 436 38.30 -13.80 -8.67
N ARG A 437 37.05 -13.68 -9.11
CA ARG A 437 36.33 -12.42 -9.20
C ARG A 437 36.32 -11.72 -7.82
N PRO A 438 36.65 -10.43 -7.72
CA PRO A 438 36.73 -9.76 -6.42
C PRO A 438 35.36 -9.71 -5.72
N ARG A 439 35.34 -10.09 -4.44
CA ARG A 439 34.16 -10.10 -3.56
C ARG A 439 33.44 -8.76 -3.56
N ARG A 440 32.22 -8.71 -4.10
CA ARG A 440 31.37 -7.51 -4.13
C ARG A 440 30.15 -7.70 -3.25
N LEU A 441 30.14 -7.04 -2.09
CA LEU A 441 28.97 -7.02 -1.20
C LEU A 441 27.80 -6.29 -1.87
N PRO A 442 26.56 -6.81 -1.78
CA PRO A 442 25.38 -6.09 -2.26
C PRO A 442 25.11 -4.82 -1.42
N SER A 443 24.40 -3.85 -2.01
CA SER A 443 23.94 -2.66 -1.28
C SER A 443 22.96 -3.05 -0.17
N THR A 444 22.79 -2.19 0.85
CA THR A 444 21.84 -2.44 1.95
C THR A 444 20.43 -2.71 1.42
N PHE A 445 19.98 -1.95 0.42
CA PHE A 445 18.69 -2.17 -0.22
C PHE A 445 18.60 -3.57 -0.86
N VAL A 446 19.55 -3.92 -1.73
CA VAL A 446 19.53 -5.21 -2.45
C VAL A 446 19.61 -6.39 -1.48
N ALA A 447 20.44 -6.30 -0.44
CA ALA A 447 20.60 -7.38 0.54
C ALA A 447 19.32 -7.62 1.37
N VAL A 448 18.66 -6.54 1.82
CA VAL A 448 17.41 -6.66 2.61
C VAL A 448 16.22 -7.00 1.72
N ALA A 449 16.12 -6.43 0.50
CA ALA A 449 15.05 -6.77 -0.45
C ALA A 449 15.13 -8.25 -0.90
N ALA A 450 16.33 -8.78 -1.16
CA ALA A 450 16.52 -10.19 -1.48
C ALA A 450 16.12 -11.13 -0.33
N LEU A 451 16.53 -10.77 0.90
CA LEU A 451 16.13 -11.46 2.14
C LEU A 451 14.61 -11.46 2.36
N VAL A 452 13.97 -10.30 2.20
CA VAL A 452 12.51 -10.14 2.31
C VAL A 452 11.80 -10.97 1.25
N TRP A 453 12.16 -10.82 -0.02
CA TRP A 453 11.45 -11.47 -1.14
C TRP A 453 11.51 -12.99 -1.06
N SER A 454 12.71 -13.57 -0.84
CA SER A 454 12.84 -15.00 -0.60
C SER A 454 12.06 -15.44 0.64
N SER A 455 12.08 -14.67 1.75
CA SER A 455 11.32 -15.03 2.96
C SER A 455 9.80 -14.98 2.75
N VAL A 456 9.27 -14.05 1.96
CA VAL A 456 7.83 -13.99 1.61
C VAL A 456 7.43 -15.16 0.71
N VAL A 457 8.25 -15.50 -0.30
CA VAL A 457 7.98 -16.64 -1.18
C VAL A 457 8.07 -17.96 -0.39
N ARG A 458 9.08 -18.14 0.47
CA ARG A 458 9.22 -19.30 1.37
C ARG A 458 8.08 -19.44 2.36
N ALA A 459 7.51 -18.33 2.85
CA ALA A 459 6.31 -18.38 3.69
C ALA A 459 5.07 -18.86 2.91
N ARG A 460 4.91 -18.43 1.65
CA ARG A 460 3.80 -18.82 0.75
C ARG A 460 3.94 -20.26 0.24
N ALA A 461 5.15 -20.74 -0.03
CA ALA A 461 5.47 -22.10 -0.44
C ALA A 461 5.33 -23.18 0.67
N SER A 462 4.71 -22.81 1.82
CA SER A 462 4.31 -23.76 2.87
C SER A 462 3.12 -24.65 2.47
N ARG A 463 2.46 -24.34 1.35
CA ARG A 463 1.67 -25.28 0.55
C ARG A 463 2.47 -25.61 -0.72
N GLN A 464 2.36 -26.84 -1.21
CA GLN A 464 3.17 -27.35 -2.33
C GLN A 464 3.25 -26.32 -3.48
N PRO A 465 4.46 -25.94 -3.93
CA PRO A 465 4.61 -25.07 -5.07
C PRO A 465 4.10 -25.77 -6.33
N ASP A 466 3.49 -24.99 -7.22
CA ASP A 466 3.20 -25.42 -8.59
C ASP A 466 4.51 -25.27 -9.39
N ASP A 467 4.97 -26.34 -10.04
CA ASP A 467 6.36 -26.47 -10.56
C ASP A 467 6.70 -25.49 -11.70
N GLY A 468 5.72 -24.74 -12.21
CA GLY A 468 5.92 -23.64 -13.18
C GLY A 468 5.78 -22.22 -12.59
N ALA A 469 5.53 -22.06 -11.29
CA ALA A 469 5.16 -20.77 -10.71
C ALA A 469 6.33 -19.76 -10.71
N ARG A 470 6.11 -18.58 -11.31
CA ARG A 470 7.00 -17.41 -11.17
C ARG A 470 6.52 -16.49 -10.05
N ALA A 471 7.45 -15.93 -9.30
CA ALA A 471 7.19 -14.82 -8.39
C ALA A 471 7.84 -13.54 -8.91
N HIS A 472 7.25 -12.40 -8.54
CA HIS A 472 7.70 -11.08 -9.01
C HIS A 472 7.86 -10.13 -7.83
N LEU A 473 8.98 -9.40 -7.81
CA LEU A 473 9.24 -8.30 -6.88
C LEU A 473 9.28 -6.98 -7.65
N VAL A 474 8.42 -6.04 -7.24
CA VAL A 474 8.36 -4.69 -7.80
C VAL A 474 8.96 -3.70 -6.80
N PHE A 475 9.73 -2.70 -7.25
CA PHE A 475 10.21 -1.63 -6.38
C PHE A 475 10.43 -0.32 -7.15
N PRO A 476 10.07 0.85 -6.59
CA PRO A 476 10.24 2.13 -7.26
C PRO A 476 11.70 2.58 -7.25
N ALA A 477 12.15 3.14 -8.36
CA ALA A 477 13.46 3.77 -8.49
C ALA A 477 13.30 5.21 -8.97
N ASP A 478 14.01 6.14 -8.31
CA ASP A 478 14.08 7.56 -8.67
C ASP A 478 14.71 7.74 -10.07
N CYS A 479 14.05 8.48 -10.95
CA CYS A 479 14.51 8.71 -12.32
C CYS A 479 15.31 10.02 -12.46
N ARG A 480 15.26 10.97 -11.50
CA ARG A 480 15.77 12.34 -11.67
C ARG A 480 17.18 12.40 -12.28
N ARG A 481 18.13 11.69 -11.65
CA ARG A 481 19.55 11.64 -12.07
C ARG A 481 19.86 10.63 -13.19
N ARG A 482 18.84 10.14 -13.91
CA ARG A 482 18.93 9.01 -14.86
C ARG A 482 18.21 9.27 -16.18
N LEU A 483 17.24 10.19 -16.20
CA LEU A 483 16.73 10.75 -17.45
C LEU A 483 17.85 11.48 -18.20
N ASP A 484 17.70 11.64 -19.51
CA ASP A 484 18.61 12.39 -20.36
C ASP A 484 17.82 13.51 -21.08
N PRO A 485 18.07 14.80 -20.79
CA PRO A 485 18.98 15.29 -19.75
C PRO A 485 18.49 14.95 -18.33
N PRO A 486 19.39 14.89 -17.33
CA PRO A 486 19.00 14.71 -15.93
C PRO A 486 18.11 15.85 -15.43
N VAL A 487 17.01 15.50 -14.77
CA VAL A 487 16.12 16.46 -14.10
C VAL A 487 16.82 17.02 -12.85
N ASP A 488 16.59 18.31 -12.57
CA ASP A 488 17.20 19.00 -11.44
C ASP A 488 17.06 18.22 -10.14
N ALA A 489 18.13 18.21 -9.34
CA ALA A 489 18.18 17.46 -8.09
C ALA A 489 17.01 17.83 -7.16
N ALA A 490 16.63 19.10 -7.08
CA ALA A 490 15.56 19.63 -6.22
C ALA A 490 14.14 19.50 -6.80
N TYR A 491 13.95 18.87 -7.96
CA TYR A 491 12.62 18.63 -8.54
C TYR A 491 11.64 17.97 -7.55
N PHE A 492 10.49 18.61 -7.36
CA PHE A 492 9.37 18.20 -6.51
C PHE A 492 8.18 17.75 -7.34
N GLY A 493 7.79 16.49 -7.18
CA GLY A 493 6.79 15.81 -8.00
C GLY A 493 7.09 14.32 -8.07
N ASN A 494 6.30 13.56 -8.83
CA ASN A 494 6.68 12.19 -9.14
C ASN A 494 7.74 12.20 -10.23
N CYS A 495 8.82 11.43 -10.02
CA CYS A 495 9.81 11.10 -11.04
C CYS A 495 10.39 9.71 -10.71
N VAL A 496 9.52 8.70 -10.75
CA VAL A 496 9.81 7.32 -10.31
C VAL A 496 9.28 6.28 -11.31
N ARG A 497 10.11 5.29 -11.67
CA ARG A 497 9.70 4.11 -12.43
C ARG A 497 9.99 2.86 -11.61
N CYS A 498 9.12 1.86 -11.66
CA CYS A 498 9.35 0.60 -10.95
C CYS A 498 10.27 -0.34 -11.75
N CYS A 499 11.29 -0.85 -11.07
CA CYS A 499 11.97 -2.08 -11.45
C CYS A 499 11.04 -3.28 -11.21
N VAL A 500 11.18 -4.33 -12.02
CA VAL A 500 10.44 -5.59 -11.89
C VAL A 500 11.44 -6.74 -11.96
N ALA A 501 11.71 -7.37 -10.83
CA ALA A 501 12.49 -8.60 -10.75
C ALA A 501 11.57 -9.82 -10.82
N GLY A 502 11.99 -10.89 -11.50
CA GLY A 502 11.19 -12.11 -11.64
C GLY A 502 12.04 -13.38 -11.72
N ALA A 503 11.75 -14.34 -10.86
CA ALA A 503 12.44 -15.64 -10.82
C ALA A 503 11.43 -16.78 -10.56
N ALA A 504 11.87 -18.03 -10.67
CA ALA A 504 11.02 -19.17 -10.30
C ALA A 504 10.76 -19.16 -8.79
N ALA A 505 9.55 -19.54 -8.39
CA ALA A 505 9.17 -19.62 -6.98
C ALA A 505 9.98 -20.70 -6.25
N GLY A 506 10.38 -21.78 -6.93
CA GLY A 506 11.27 -22.82 -6.40
C GLY A 506 12.66 -22.29 -6.04
N ASP A 507 13.34 -21.59 -6.97
CA ASP A 507 14.66 -21.00 -6.74
C ASP A 507 14.65 -20.04 -5.55
N LEU A 508 13.64 -19.16 -5.49
CA LEU A 508 13.42 -18.22 -4.39
C LEU A 508 13.04 -18.92 -3.07
N ALA A 509 12.46 -20.13 -3.15
CA ALA A 509 12.07 -20.93 -2.01
C ALA A 509 13.23 -21.72 -1.37
N ASP A 510 14.35 -21.90 -2.07
CA ASP A 510 15.48 -22.67 -1.58
C ASP A 510 16.06 -22.08 -0.27
N ALA A 511 16.32 -22.95 0.71
CA ALA A 511 16.76 -22.56 2.05
C ALA A 511 18.19 -22.01 2.11
N HIS A 512 19.03 -22.38 1.14
CA HIS A 512 20.45 -22.07 1.10
C HIS A 512 20.72 -20.87 0.17
N ARG A 513 20.21 -20.95 -1.06
CA ARG A 513 20.46 -20.09 -2.23
C ARG A 513 19.32 -19.15 -2.60
N GLY A 514 18.12 -19.26 -2.01
CA GLY A 514 17.00 -18.37 -2.39
C GLY A 514 17.29 -16.86 -2.27
N VAL A 515 18.17 -16.47 -1.34
CA VAL A 515 18.67 -15.08 -1.20
C VAL A 515 19.71 -14.68 -2.25
N LEU A 516 20.40 -15.64 -2.88
CA LEU A 516 21.28 -15.42 -4.03
C LEU A 516 20.43 -15.15 -5.28
N HIS A 517 19.50 -16.06 -5.61
CA HIS A 517 18.61 -15.92 -6.76
C HIS A 517 17.72 -14.67 -6.68
N ALA A 518 17.22 -14.34 -5.50
CA ALA A 518 16.52 -13.08 -5.26
C ALA A 518 17.41 -11.86 -5.55
N ARG A 519 18.69 -11.88 -5.15
CA ARG A 519 19.64 -10.80 -5.46
C ARG A 519 19.96 -10.73 -6.95
N GLU A 520 20.07 -11.86 -7.64
CA GLU A 520 20.39 -11.92 -9.07
C GLU A 520 19.30 -11.26 -9.91
N ALA A 521 18.05 -11.68 -9.73
CA ALA A 521 16.91 -11.06 -10.42
C ALA A 521 16.67 -9.59 -10.00
N ILE A 522 16.97 -9.21 -8.75
CA ILE A 522 16.97 -7.78 -8.32
C ILE A 522 18.03 -6.98 -9.06
N ARG A 523 19.22 -7.55 -9.30
CA ARG A 523 20.29 -6.87 -10.05
C ARG A 523 19.95 -6.73 -11.51
N GLU A 524 19.48 -7.78 -12.17
CA GLU A 524 18.98 -7.73 -13.55
C GLU A 524 17.93 -6.62 -13.74
N ALA A 525 16.96 -6.54 -12.82
CA ALA A 525 15.93 -5.51 -12.81
C ALA A 525 16.43 -4.08 -12.50
N ILE A 526 17.60 -3.93 -11.86
CA ILE A 526 18.26 -2.63 -11.66
C ILE A 526 19.08 -2.27 -12.91
N ASP A 527 19.87 -3.21 -13.42
CA ASP A 527 20.79 -3.00 -14.53
C ASP A 527 19.98 -2.62 -15.80
N GLY A 528 18.90 -3.35 -16.13
CA GLY A 528 17.95 -2.98 -17.20
C GLY A 528 17.08 -1.73 -16.93
N PHE A 529 17.00 -1.24 -15.69
CA PHE A 529 16.42 0.08 -15.38
C PHE A 529 17.44 1.22 -15.59
N LEU A 530 18.73 0.95 -15.39
CA LEU A 530 19.80 1.93 -15.65
C LEU A 530 20.08 2.08 -17.16
N GLU A 531 19.89 1.02 -17.95
CA GLU A 531 19.94 1.07 -19.41
C GLU A 531 18.74 1.82 -20.01
N HIS A 532 17.54 1.60 -19.47
CA HIS A 532 16.29 2.21 -19.97
C HIS A 532 15.48 2.89 -18.84
N PRO A 533 15.96 4.02 -18.28
CA PRO A 533 15.30 4.69 -17.16
C PRO A 533 13.97 5.31 -17.57
N MET A 534 13.91 5.93 -18.76
CA MET A 534 12.67 6.27 -19.46
C MET A 534 12.28 5.14 -20.43
N VAL A 535 10.99 5.00 -20.72
CA VAL A 535 10.46 4.07 -21.73
C VAL A 535 9.42 4.79 -22.58
N GLU A 536 9.45 4.55 -23.90
CA GLU A 536 8.59 5.22 -24.89
C GLU A 536 7.10 4.86 -24.70
N ALA A 537 6.81 3.57 -24.57
CA ALA A 537 5.46 3.05 -24.29
C ALA A 537 5.12 3.09 -22.79
N PHE A 538 5.27 4.25 -22.15
CA PHE A 538 5.11 4.39 -20.69
C PHE A 538 3.72 3.97 -20.17
N ASP A 539 2.65 4.20 -20.93
CA ASP A 539 1.30 3.75 -20.55
C ASP A 539 1.09 2.24 -20.68
N ALA A 540 1.88 1.54 -21.51
CA ALA A 540 1.92 0.08 -21.57
C ALA A 540 2.79 -0.52 -20.44
N TRP A 541 3.87 0.16 -20.05
CA TRP A 541 4.65 -0.19 -18.85
C TRP A 541 3.79 -0.11 -17.58
N ILE A 542 2.96 0.93 -17.45
CA ILE A 542 1.93 1.05 -16.40
C ILE A 542 0.98 -0.15 -16.41
N ASP A 543 0.41 -0.51 -17.56
CA ASP A 543 -0.54 -1.62 -17.67
C ASP A 543 0.11 -2.95 -17.24
N ALA A 544 1.38 -3.18 -17.59
CA ALA A 544 2.15 -4.35 -17.16
C ALA A 544 2.38 -4.39 -15.64
N VAL A 545 2.75 -3.27 -15.01
CA VAL A 545 2.90 -3.18 -13.54
C VAL A 545 1.54 -3.39 -12.85
N ALA A 546 0.47 -2.80 -13.37
CA ALA A 546 -0.89 -2.98 -12.87
C ALA A 546 -1.39 -4.43 -13.01
N ALA A 547 -0.93 -5.18 -14.00
CA ALA A 547 -1.21 -6.61 -14.13
C ALA A 547 -0.45 -7.45 -13.07
N LEU A 548 0.82 -7.12 -12.81
CA LEU A 548 1.66 -7.82 -11.82
C LEU A 548 1.12 -7.71 -10.40
N VAL A 549 0.66 -6.53 -9.98
CA VAL A 549 0.06 -6.28 -8.64
C VAL A 549 -1.10 -7.24 -8.32
N ARG A 550 -1.78 -7.76 -9.36
CA ARG A 550 -2.96 -8.63 -9.24
C ARG A 550 -2.62 -10.13 -9.21
N GLN A 551 -1.34 -10.50 -9.23
CA GLN A 551 -0.87 -11.90 -9.22
C GLN A 551 -0.66 -12.44 -7.79
N PRO A 552 -1.00 -13.71 -7.47
CA PRO A 552 -0.73 -14.31 -6.15
C PRO A 552 0.76 -14.37 -5.77
N GLY A 553 1.65 -14.39 -6.75
CA GLY A 553 3.12 -14.36 -6.58
C GLY A 553 3.72 -12.97 -6.37
N PHE A 554 2.89 -11.92 -6.31
CA PHE A 554 3.33 -10.52 -6.20
C PHE A 554 3.91 -10.19 -4.81
N VAL A 555 5.03 -9.48 -4.82
CA VAL A 555 5.66 -8.81 -3.68
C VAL A 555 6.09 -7.43 -4.17
N ALA A 556 6.09 -6.41 -3.30
CA ALA A 556 6.79 -5.17 -3.59
C ALA A 556 7.56 -4.65 -2.38
N VAL A 557 8.65 -3.94 -2.65
CA VAL A 557 9.38 -3.16 -1.67
C VAL A 557 9.16 -1.67 -1.97
N THR A 558 8.57 -0.95 -1.02
CA THR A 558 8.30 0.50 -1.10
C THR A 558 9.27 1.29 -0.20
N ALA A 559 9.22 2.62 -0.34
CA ALA A 559 10.09 3.57 0.35
C ALA A 559 11.60 3.36 0.07
N SER A 560 12.47 3.86 0.95
CA SER A 560 13.92 3.71 0.82
C SER A 560 14.65 3.76 2.17
N PRO A 561 15.63 2.88 2.42
CA PRO A 561 16.59 3.00 3.53
C PRO A 561 17.38 4.31 3.60
N ARG A 562 17.23 5.20 2.60
CA ARG A 562 17.80 6.56 2.59
C ARG A 562 16.91 7.61 3.24
N PHE A 563 15.61 7.36 3.42
CA PHE A 563 14.72 8.29 4.13
C PHE A 563 14.99 8.14 5.63
N GLN A 564 15.56 9.19 6.23
CA GLN A 564 16.02 9.20 7.62
C GLN A 564 14.86 9.49 8.57
N VAL A 565 13.82 8.65 8.55
CA VAL A 565 12.50 8.99 9.15
C VAL A 565 12.52 9.30 10.65
N TYR A 566 13.58 8.92 11.37
CA TYR A 566 13.79 9.23 12.78
C TYR A 566 14.50 10.58 13.05
N GLU A 567 14.98 11.28 12.01
CA GLU A 567 15.58 12.62 12.09
C GLU A 567 14.54 13.76 11.98
N VAL A 568 13.24 13.43 11.96
CA VAL A 568 12.13 14.39 11.93
C VAL A 568 11.93 15.00 13.32
N ASP A 569 12.84 15.88 13.72
CA ASP A 569 12.75 16.67 14.95
C ASP A 569 11.88 17.92 14.71
N LEU A 570 10.58 17.83 15.00
CA LEU A 570 9.64 18.95 14.91
C LEU A 570 9.69 19.89 16.13
N GLY A 571 10.62 19.71 17.07
CA GLY A 571 10.76 20.51 18.28
C GLY A 571 11.18 19.70 19.51
N TRP A 572 10.73 18.44 19.55
CA TRP A 572 10.77 17.55 20.71
C TRP A 572 11.80 16.41 20.59
N GLY A 573 12.73 16.53 19.64
CA GLY A 573 13.69 15.47 19.32
C GLY A 573 13.12 14.45 18.35
N ALA A 574 13.81 13.31 18.25
CA ALA A 574 13.46 12.23 17.32
C ALA A 574 12.12 11.56 17.67
N PRO A 575 11.32 11.13 16.69
CA PRO A 575 10.15 10.28 16.92
C PRO A 575 10.53 9.01 17.71
N SER A 576 9.68 8.60 18.65
CA SER A 576 9.81 7.29 19.30
C SER A 576 9.53 6.15 18.31
N ARG A 577 8.63 6.39 17.34
CA ARG A 577 8.27 5.48 16.25
C ARG A 577 7.78 6.24 15.02
N VAL A 578 8.03 5.68 13.83
CA VAL A 578 7.39 6.10 12.58
C VAL A 578 6.61 4.94 11.95
N GLU A 579 5.38 5.20 11.53
CA GLU A 579 4.49 4.24 10.87
C GLU A 579 3.82 4.81 9.61
N PHE A 580 3.40 3.91 8.72
CA PHE A 580 2.97 4.24 7.35
C PHE A 580 1.50 3.84 7.16
N ALA A 581 0.58 4.61 7.73
CA ALA A 581 -0.83 4.23 7.88
C ALA A 581 -1.52 3.80 6.56
N SER A 582 -1.33 4.55 5.47
CA SER A 582 -1.91 4.19 4.15
C SER A 582 -1.12 3.14 3.39
N GLU A 583 0.09 2.76 3.84
CA GLU A 583 0.82 1.60 3.29
C GLU A 583 0.33 0.26 3.87
N SER A 584 -0.92 0.27 4.40
CA SER A 584 -1.81 -0.89 4.63
C SER A 584 -2.25 -1.56 3.31
N LEU A 585 -1.26 -1.91 2.50
CA LEU A 585 -1.35 -2.32 1.11
C LEU A 585 -1.68 -3.82 0.95
N PRO A 586 -2.04 -4.29 -0.28
CA PRO A 586 -2.30 -5.71 -0.54
C PRO A 586 -1.19 -6.68 -0.09
N ASN A 587 -1.57 -7.93 0.19
CA ASN A 587 -0.69 -9.05 0.60
C ASN A 587 0.65 -9.12 -0.17
N GLY A 588 1.76 -8.84 0.50
CA GLY A 588 3.12 -8.90 -0.08
C GLY A 588 3.83 -7.57 -0.20
N MET A 589 3.21 -6.49 0.24
CA MET A 589 3.80 -5.15 0.19
C MET A 589 4.63 -4.90 1.46
N VAL A 590 5.82 -4.33 1.28
CA VAL A 590 6.82 -4.16 2.35
C VAL A 590 7.50 -2.79 2.25
N ALA A 591 7.32 -1.90 3.23
CA ALA A 591 8.04 -0.63 3.29
C ALA A 591 9.42 -0.80 3.96
N MET A 592 10.43 -0.08 3.45
CA MET A 592 11.79 -0.07 3.99
C MET A 592 12.31 1.35 4.20
N THR A 593 12.70 1.70 5.42
CA THR A 593 13.28 3.02 5.78
C THR A 593 14.59 2.86 6.56
N ALA A 594 15.28 3.97 6.86
CA ALA A 594 16.20 3.96 8.00
C ALA A 594 15.44 3.54 9.26
N GLY A 595 16.08 2.78 10.14
CA GLY A 595 15.54 2.48 11.47
C GLY A 595 15.92 3.56 12.50
N ARG A 596 15.61 3.31 13.77
CA ARG A 596 15.85 4.26 14.88
C ARG A 596 17.30 4.26 15.38
N LYS A 597 18.14 3.34 14.90
CA LYS A 597 19.55 3.20 15.27
C LYS A 597 20.44 3.49 14.08
N GLU A 598 21.66 3.95 14.37
CA GLU A 598 22.66 4.22 13.33
C GLU A 598 22.86 3.00 12.42
N ALA A 599 22.76 3.24 11.10
CA ALA A 599 22.87 2.24 10.04
C ALA A 599 21.92 1.01 10.17
N SER A 600 20.82 1.11 10.93
CA SER A 600 19.74 0.11 10.93
C SER A 600 18.70 0.37 9.84
N VAL A 601 17.91 -0.65 9.51
CA VAL A 601 16.78 -0.58 8.56
C VAL A 601 15.52 -1.04 9.25
N GLN A 602 14.48 -0.20 9.21
CA GLN A 602 13.12 -0.60 9.55
C GLN A 602 12.47 -1.26 8.33
N VAL A 603 11.90 -2.45 8.54
CA VAL A 603 11.16 -3.23 7.56
C VAL A 603 9.75 -3.42 8.08
N MET A 604 8.76 -2.92 7.35
CA MET A 604 7.34 -3.02 7.68
C MET A 604 6.64 -3.88 6.63
N ALA A 605 6.13 -5.06 7.00
CA ALA A 605 5.60 -6.04 6.04
C ALA A 605 4.12 -6.36 6.28
N THR A 606 3.33 -6.32 5.21
CA THR A 606 1.89 -6.59 5.20
C THR A 606 1.58 -7.92 4.51
N LEU A 607 1.15 -8.93 5.29
CA LEU A 607 0.91 -10.29 4.82
C LEU A 607 -0.36 -10.88 5.43
N ARG A 608 -0.98 -11.86 4.76
CA ARG A 608 -2.11 -12.61 5.34
C ARG A 608 -1.66 -13.39 6.61
N PRO A 609 -2.47 -13.47 7.68
CA PRO A 609 -2.07 -14.01 8.98
C PRO A 609 -1.35 -15.36 8.93
N GLU A 610 -1.81 -16.28 8.09
CA GLU A 610 -1.28 -17.63 7.96
C GLU A 610 0.15 -17.69 7.39
N HIS A 611 0.62 -16.61 6.75
CA HIS A 611 2.00 -16.49 6.26
C HIS A 611 2.91 -15.72 7.22
N MET A 612 2.35 -14.94 8.16
CA MET A 612 3.12 -13.94 8.91
C MET A 612 4.16 -14.57 9.86
N GLU A 613 3.77 -15.59 10.63
CA GLU A 613 4.75 -16.26 11.53
C GLU A 613 5.76 -17.12 10.74
N ALA A 614 5.36 -17.67 9.58
CA ALA A 614 6.29 -18.34 8.68
C ALA A 614 7.32 -17.35 8.12
N PHE A 615 6.88 -16.17 7.64
CA PHE A 615 7.75 -15.09 7.16
C PHE A 615 8.74 -14.62 8.22
N ARG A 616 8.29 -14.35 9.45
CA ARG A 616 9.18 -14.01 10.57
C ARG A 616 10.20 -15.13 10.83
N SER A 617 9.76 -16.39 10.81
CA SER A 617 10.64 -17.55 11.00
C SER A 617 11.69 -17.69 9.89
N GLN A 618 11.34 -17.43 8.63
CA GLN A 618 12.31 -17.48 7.52
C GLN A 618 13.30 -16.31 7.55
N LEU A 619 12.87 -15.10 7.92
CA LEU A 619 13.81 -13.99 8.17
C LEU A 619 14.81 -14.34 9.27
N LEU A 620 14.33 -14.85 10.41
CA LEU A 620 15.20 -15.28 11.52
C LEU A 620 16.13 -16.43 11.10
N TYR A 621 15.65 -17.43 10.38
CA TYR A 621 16.46 -18.51 9.83
C TYR A 621 17.59 -17.97 8.95
N CYS A 622 17.29 -17.09 8.00
CA CYS A 622 18.29 -16.50 7.10
C CYS A 622 19.32 -15.62 7.84
N LEU A 623 18.94 -15.01 8.97
CA LEU A 623 19.79 -14.17 9.82
C LEU A 623 20.63 -14.94 10.85
N PHE A 624 20.21 -16.11 11.32
CA PHE A 624 20.85 -16.81 12.45
C PHE A 624 21.33 -18.25 12.17
N ALA A 625 20.76 -18.97 11.20
CA ALA A 625 20.99 -20.42 11.05
C ALA A 625 22.45 -20.81 10.76
N TYR A 626 23.26 -19.90 10.18
CA TYR A 626 24.64 -20.18 9.77
C TYR A 626 25.68 -20.17 10.89
N ASN A 627 25.35 -19.68 12.09
CA ASN A 627 26.18 -19.90 13.27
C ASN A 627 25.78 -21.19 14.00
N PHE A 628 24.49 -21.51 14.10
CA PHE A 628 24.05 -22.64 14.92
C PHE A 628 24.35 -24.01 14.29
N LEU A 629 24.11 -24.18 12.99
CA LEU A 629 24.39 -25.45 12.30
C LEU A 629 25.89 -25.70 12.13
N THR A 630 26.68 -24.67 11.83
CA THR A 630 28.15 -24.79 11.72
C THR A 630 28.78 -25.08 13.08
N SER A 631 28.42 -24.35 14.15
CA SER A 631 28.90 -24.63 15.50
C SER A 631 28.44 -25.99 16.03
N MET A 632 27.22 -26.43 15.71
CA MET A 632 26.73 -27.75 16.11
C MET A 632 27.41 -28.88 15.32
N MET A 633 27.66 -28.72 14.02
CA MET A 633 28.47 -29.67 13.25
C MET A 633 29.94 -29.70 13.70
N PHE A 634 30.52 -28.55 14.06
CA PHE A 634 31.83 -28.50 14.72
C PHE A 634 31.81 -29.20 16.08
N ALA A 635 30.80 -28.97 16.92
CA ALA A 635 30.68 -29.61 18.23
C ALA A 635 30.48 -31.13 18.12
N ILE A 636 29.71 -31.62 17.14
CA ILE A 636 29.54 -33.04 16.85
C ILE A 636 30.84 -33.65 16.28
N SER A 637 31.51 -32.94 15.37
CA SER A 637 32.81 -33.35 14.83
C SER A 637 33.87 -33.46 15.94
N TRP A 638 34.00 -32.43 16.79
CA TRP A 638 34.88 -32.45 17.95
C TRP A 638 34.48 -33.50 18.99
N SER A 639 33.18 -33.75 19.22
CA SER A 639 32.74 -34.83 20.12
C SER A 639 33.15 -36.20 19.60
N ASN A 640 33.04 -36.42 18.28
CA ASN A 640 33.48 -37.66 17.64
C ASN A 640 35.01 -37.82 17.69
N VAL A 641 35.76 -36.76 17.37
CA VAL A 641 37.23 -36.73 17.51
C VAL A 641 37.66 -36.98 18.96
N PHE A 642 37.02 -36.34 19.94
CA PHE A 642 37.34 -36.49 21.36
C PHE A 642 37.00 -37.90 21.87
N ASN A 643 35.89 -38.50 21.43
CA ASN A 643 35.56 -39.89 21.73
C ASN A 643 36.54 -40.88 21.07
N GLN A 644 36.94 -40.63 19.82
CA GLN A 644 37.93 -41.44 19.11
C GLN A 644 39.31 -41.35 19.79
N TRP A 645 39.71 -40.15 20.24
CA TRP A 645 40.92 -39.92 21.03
C TRP A 645 40.85 -40.65 22.38
N ARG A 646 39.70 -40.61 23.06
CA ARG A 646 39.46 -41.38 24.29
C ARG A 646 39.60 -42.88 24.08
N HIS A 647 39.13 -43.40 22.94
CA HIS A 647 39.21 -44.81 22.58
C HIS A 647 40.64 -45.28 22.22
N ILE A 648 41.49 -44.36 21.74
CA ILE A 648 42.91 -44.63 21.42
C ILE A 648 43.80 -44.52 22.66
N TYR A 649 43.52 -43.59 23.59
CA TYR A 649 44.40 -43.26 24.72
C TYR A 649 43.88 -43.68 26.11
N GLY A 650 42.71 -44.33 26.21
CA GLY A 650 42.35 -45.17 27.37
C GLY A 650 42.01 -44.47 28.69
N PHE A 651 41.63 -43.18 28.68
CA PHE A 651 41.34 -42.42 29.91
C PHE A 651 39.93 -42.66 30.48
N GLY A 652 39.86 -43.51 31.51
CA GLY A 652 38.70 -43.68 32.39
C GLY A 652 38.38 -42.44 33.24
N SER A 653 37.17 -42.35 33.77
CA SER A 653 36.68 -41.19 34.53
C SER A 653 37.10 -41.24 36.01
N ALA A 654 37.86 -40.24 36.46
CA ALA A 654 38.02 -39.91 37.88
C ALA A 654 37.26 -38.61 38.21
N SER A 655 36.43 -38.64 39.24
CA SER A 655 35.66 -37.49 39.72
C SER A 655 36.39 -36.75 40.84
N LEU A 656 36.63 -35.44 40.68
CA LEU A 656 37.24 -34.58 41.70
C LEU A 656 36.55 -33.21 41.76
N LEU A 657 35.92 -32.92 42.91
CA LEU A 657 35.59 -31.59 43.42
C LEU A 657 35.62 -31.67 44.96
N PRO A 658 36.28 -30.73 45.67
CA PRO A 658 36.19 -30.62 47.12
C PRO A 658 35.19 -29.54 47.61
N GLU A 659 34.46 -29.92 48.65
CA GLU A 659 34.07 -29.21 49.90
C GLU A 659 34.83 -27.91 50.27
N LEU A 660 34.41 -26.98 51.16
CA LEU A 660 33.21 -26.61 51.99
C LEU A 660 33.55 -25.19 52.58
N ASP A 661 32.72 -24.33 53.21
CA ASP A 661 31.28 -24.05 53.34
C ASP A 661 31.10 -22.65 53.98
N ALA A 662 29.92 -22.00 53.88
CA ALA A 662 29.42 -21.01 54.87
C ALA A 662 27.94 -20.62 54.65
N ALA A 663 27.15 -20.60 55.74
CA ALA A 663 25.75 -20.15 55.83
C ALA A 663 25.64 -18.90 56.77
N PRO A 664 24.46 -18.41 57.29
CA PRO A 664 23.05 -18.83 57.10
C PRO A 664 22.01 -17.67 56.90
N GLY A 665 20.73 -17.99 56.62
CA GLY A 665 19.64 -16.98 56.58
C GLY A 665 18.22 -17.49 56.21
N VAL A 666 17.46 -17.96 57.21
CA VAL A 666 16.06 -18.49 57.17
C VAL A 666 15.05 -17.66 56.35
N GLY A 667 14.04 -18.20 55.65
CA GLY A 667 13.68 -19.60 55.32
C GLY A 667 12.16 -19.89 55.17
N ARG A 668 11.80 -21.12 54.72
CA ARG A 668 10.44 -21.75 54.66
C ARG A 668 9.37 -21.10 53.76
N ALA A 669 8.55 -21.80 52.96
CA ALA A 669 8.42 -23.24 52.60
C ALA A 669 7.64 -23.33 51.23
N ARG A 670 7.07 -24.44 50.70
CA ARG A 670 6.78 -25.82 51.18
C ARG A 670 6.68 -26.83 49.99
N SER A 671 6.25 -28.04 50.32
CA SER A 671 5.89 -29.24 49.51
C SER A 671 4.80 -29.05 48.44
N VAL A 672 4.57 -29.95 47.46
CA VAL A 672 4.67 -31.43 47.46
C VAL A 672 5.21 -31.99 46.13
N ALA A 673 5.90 -33.14 46.17
CA ALA A 673 6.34 -33.88 44.99
C ALA A 673 5.79 -35.32 44.98
N ARG A 674 5.62 -35.90 43.78
CA ARG A 674 5.72 -37.36 43.55
C ARG A 674 5.88 -37.69 42.06
N GLY A 675 6.67 -38.71 41.78
CA GLY A 675 6.77 -39.42 40.51
C GLY A 675 7.50 -40.74 40.74
N ARG A 676 7.56 -41.62 39.74
CA ARG A 676 8.52 -42.74 39.65
C ARG A 676 8.60 -43.26 38.21
N ARG A 677 9.72 -43.91 37.90
CA ARG A 677 10.00 -44.61 36.64
C ARG A 677 9.71 -46.10 36.82
N LEU A 678 9.55 -46.82 35.71
CA LEU A 678 10.25 -48.08 35.47
C LEU A 678 10.35 -48.33 33.96
N GLY A 679 11.11 -49.36 33.55
CA GLY A 679 11.26 -49.79 32.16
C GLY A 679 11.41 -51.31 32.06
N ASP A 680 11.94 -51.76 30.91
CA ASP A 680 12.46 -53.10 30.60
C ASP A 680 11.44 -54.26 30.48
N ALA A 681 11.21 -54.69 29.22
CA ALA A 681 10.93 -56.08 28.81
C ALA A 681 11.14 -56.23 27.29
N VAL A 682 11.47 -57.43 26.80
CA VAL A 682 11.85 -57.73 25.41
C VAL A 682 11.28 -59.09 24.97
N ALA A 683 10.81 -59.19 23.71
CA ALA A 683 10.46 -60.43 22.98
C ALA A 683 9.24 -61.24 23.55
N GLU A 684 8.58 -62.18 22.85
CA GLU A 684 8.63 -62.62 21.44
C GLU A 684 7.27 -63.25 20.99
N VAL A 685 7.14 -63.54 19.68
CA VAL A 685 6.22 -64.49 18.99
C VAL A 685 4.72 -64.57 19.38
N GLY A 686 3.85 -64.23 18.42
CA GLY A 686 2.44 -64.65 18.30
C GLY A 686 1.97 -64.49 16.84
N ARG A 687 1.13 -65.39 16.30
CA ARG A 687 0.97 -65.57 14.82
C ARG A 687 -0.43 -66.07 14.43
N VAL A 688 -0.82 -65.87 13.15
CA VAL A 688 -2.01 -66.44 12.44
C VAL A 688 -3.34 -65.76 12.84
N ASP A 689 -4.35 -65.47 12.00
CA ASP A 689 -4.68 -65.66 10.56
C ASP A 689 -5.26 -64.31 10.00
N GLY A 690 -5.66 -64.08 8.74
CA GLY A 690 -5.61 -64.89 7.51
C GLY A 690 -6.42 -64.28 6.33
N ARG A 691 -5.79 -64.25 5.14
CA ARG A 691 -6.34 -64.44 3.75
C ARG A 691 -7.34 -63.47 3.04
N VAL A 692 -7.13 -63.44 1.71
CA VAL A 692 -8.11 -63.27 0.58
C VAL A 692 -8.67 -61.86 0.32
N GLN A 693 -8.74 -61.33 -0.92
CA GLN A 693 -7.97 -61.52 -2.19
C GLN A 693 -8.31 -60.36 -3.18
N PRO A 694 -7.48 -60.04 -4.20
CA PRO A 694 -7.79 -59.01 -5.21
C PRO A 694 -8.36 -59.59 -6.52
N THR A 695 -8.99 -58.76 -7.34
CA THR A 695 -9.36 -59.05 -8.74
C THR A 695 -9.10 -57.85 -9.65
N ALA A 696 -8.81 -58.11 -10.92
CA ALA A 696 -8.68 -57.14 -12.00
C ALA A 696 -9.44 -57.64 -13.24
N ALA A 697 -9.84 -56.72 -14.12
CA ALA A 697 -10.44 -57.00 -15.43
C ALA A 697 -9.99 -55.94 -16.46
N VAL A 698 -10.05 -56.27 -17.74
CA VAL A 698 -9.41 -55.52 -18.84
C VAL A 698 -10.39 -55.37 -20.03
N GLY A 699 -10.23 -54.27 -20.77
CA GLY A 699 -10.73 -54.01 -22.13
C GLY A 699 -10.13 -52.65 -22.54
N GLU A 700 -9.14 -52.58 -23.44
CA GLU A 700 -9.20 -52.72 -24.91
C GLU A 700 -9.79 -51.48 -25.60
N GLU A 701 -8.87 -50.70 -26.20
CA GLU A 701 -8.88 -50.06 -27.54
C GLU A 701 -10.01 -49.03 -27.89
N ASP A 702 -9.83 -48.02 -28.76
CA ASP A 702 -8.78 -47.77 -29.77
C ASP A 702 -8.54 -46.25 -30.08
N GLU A 703 -7.55 -45.95 -30.93
CA GLU A 703 -7.22 -44.75 -31.75
C GLU A 703 -7.59 -43.30 -31.29
N GLY A 704 -6.64 -42.34 -31.42
CA GLY A 704 -6.89 -40.94 -30.96
C GLY A 704 -6.06 -39.74 -31.47
N ARG A 705 -5.03 -39.92 -32.35
CA ARG A 705 -4.34 -38.85 -33.12
C ARG A 705 -3.41 -37.82 -32.42
N ALA A 706 -2.24 -37.60 -33.04
CA ALA A 706 -1.40 -36.39 -33.05
C ALA A 706 -0.85 -35.77 -31.72
N ARG A 707 0.41 -36.11 -31.40
CA ARG A 707 1.33 -35.19 -30.70
C ARG A 707 1.83 -34.12 -31.69
N VAL A 708 1.84 -32.85 -31.28
CA VAL A 708 2.63 -31.79 -31.94
C VAL A 708 3.63 -31.23 -30.92
N SER A 709 4.90 -31.61 -31.07
CA SER A 709 6.00 -31.13 -30.23
C SER A 709 6.61 -29.87 -30.83
N VAL A 710 6.26 -28.69 -30.28
CA VAL A 710 6.96 -27.43 -30.58
C VAL A 710 8.05 -27.22 -29.53
N GLY A 711 9.28 -27.61 -29.86
CA GLY A 711 10.45 -27.17 -29.10
C GLY A 711 10.78 -25.73 -29.47
N VAL A 712 10.76 -24.81 -28.51
CA VAL A 712 11.23 -23.43 -28.70
C VAL A 712 12.63 -23.32 -28.14
N GLY A 713 13.62 -23.24 -29.02
CA GLY A 713 15.03 -23.10 -28.64
C GLY A 713 15.34 -21.71 -28.09
N THR A 714 16.33 -21.66 -27.20
CA THR A 714 16.98 -20.41 -26.77
C THR A 714 17.64 -19.70 -27.96
N GLY A 715 17.20 -18.48 -28.29
CA GLY A 715 17.83 -17.66 -29.31
C GLY A 715 17.48 -16.19 -29.14
N ALA A 716 18.47 -15.36 -28.83
CA ALA A 716 18.29 -13.91 -28.80
C ALA A 716 18.32 -13.34 -30.23
N ALA A 717 17.29 -12.58 -30.60
CA ALA A 717 17.19 -11.91 -31.89
C ALA A 717 17.03 -10.39 -31.69
N VAL A 718 18.16 -9.68 -31.68
CA VAL A 718 18.16 -8.21 -31.64
C VAL A 718 17.88 -7.68 -33.05
N VAL A 719 16.67 -7.16 -33.27
CA VAL A 719 16.32 -6.47 -34.52
C VAL A 719 16.78 -5.02 -34.43
N ARG A 720 17.92 -4.71 -35.05
CA ARG A 720 18.28 -3.33 -35.39
C ARG A 720 17.68 -3.00 -36.76
N LEU A 721 16.99 -1.86 -36.85
CA LEU A 721 16.66 -1.23 -38.13
C LEU A 721 17.63 -0.07 -38.35
N GLY A 722 18.35 -0.10 -39.47
CA GLY A 722 19.10 1.04 -40.00
C GLY A 722 18.28 1.79 -41.06
N PRO A 723 18.69 3.00 -41.45
CA PRO A 723 18.00 3.76 -42.50
C PRO A 723 18.16 3.08 -43.87
N GLY A 724 17.14 3.18 -44.71
CA GLY A 724 17.24 2.92 -46.13
C GLY A 724 17.42 4.23 -46.90
N GLU A 725 18.37 4.25 -47.82
CA GLU A 725 18.50 5.30 -48.84
C GLU A 725 17.74 4.89 -50.12
N ASP A 726 17.44 5.84 -50.99
CA ASP A 726 16.76 5.63 -52.28
C ASP A 726 17.57 4.77 -53.25
N ASP A 727 16.88 4.04 -54.15
CA ASP A 727 17.11 4.23 -55.60
C ASP A 727 16.07 3.54 -56.52
N GLY A 728 15.84 4.16 -57.69
CA GLY A 728 15.56 3.44 -58.96
C GLY A 728 14.17 2.88 -59.31
N LEU A 729 13.29 3.73 -59.87
CA LEU A 729 12.31 3.29 -60.90
C LEU A 729 13.02 3.18 -62.27
N PRO A 730 12.70 2.19 -63.14
CA PRO A 730 11.51 2.28 -64.02
C PRO A 730 10.81 0.91 -64.31
N GLY A 731 9.63 0.82 -64.93
CA GLY A 731 8.69 1.85 -65.42
C GLY A 731 7.78 1.28 -66.54
N GLU A 732 6.54 1.74 -66.67
CA GLU A 732 5.54 1.20 -67.62
C GLU A 732 5.05 2.21 -68.68
N ARG A 733 4.53 1.69 -69.81
CA ARG A 733 3.83 2.39 -70.91
C ARG A 733 2.89 1.37 -71.60
N GLY A 734 1.81 1.73 -72.30
CA GLY A 734 0.92 2.90 -72.21
C GLY A 734 -0.50 2.36 -71.99
N ASP A 735 -1.63 2.95 -72.38
CA ASP A 735 -2.06 4.22 -73.01
C ASP A 735 -3.44 4.54 -72.35
N GLY A 736 -4.24 5.59 -72.58
CA GLY A 736 -4.26 6.72 -73.50
C GLY A 736 -5.69 7.33 -73.49
N ASP A 737 -5.84 8.61 -73.86
CA ASP A 737 -7.09 9.39 -74.05
C ASP A 737 -8.13 9.49 -72.90
N GLY A 738 -8.57 10.72 -72.59
CA GLY A 738 -9.60 11.05 -71.59
C GLY A 738 -9.63 12.52 -71.19
#